data_AF-A0A7N8YEE0-F1
#
_entry.id   AF-A0A7N8YEE0-F1
#
_cell.length_a   1.000
_cell.length_b   1.000
_cell.length_c   1.000
_cell.angle_alpha   90.00
_cell.angle_beta   90.00
_cell.angle_gamma   90.00
#
_symmetry.space_group_name_H-M   'P 1'
#
loop_
_entity.id
_entity.type
_entity.pdbx_description
1 polymer ?
#
loop_
_entity_poly.entity_id
_entity_poly.type
_entity_poly.pdbx_seq_one_letter_code
_entity_poly.pdbx_strand_id
1 'polypeptide(L)'
;MGGKNKQRTKGNVRPSSSGRAAEALTREGGVIPGFVGFDSTVTSELSYVPAVHGVEEIDNQVDADFRLVLRKLSKRDVVTRLKAVQDFGSMCQERDAEEVKGVLPYWPRIYCKISMDHDRRIREATQQAFEQLVLKVRRSLAPYLKSLMGHWILSQCDTYTPAASAACQAFQAAFSPTKQPEALSFCKDEILSVLQDILLKETADTLSDPQSVTEEEREAKYVRMLTSSLLGVKKLLSLLLPNDREALEQRLAHLVNSARFWKYSRHKTPQVRGAFFEMVGSLCEFTPGLVQAEAARLCPAVLLSIDDTDPVVLPSVWEAVLHVVSTIPDCWTHVNAKKGFLPKLWTLLKDGGKGMAKALHHNLMPLLSKLPQQVTDPSLDFYTTFFTSFIQGLSSERAHQSPSECAVIVTCVVECLRYCIMQNTEKEEDQTRIRAMLMSLQLLPLIEKALGNPSLQNGPLFLLVTEMLVSWEKRASLYSERDTDDSKNVFQVLLADFWEALGLLFVRYVDNEEADPQALEGIATLLQVSLVLAKSLKHIQKKKSVKICFSKPEDNEKTGVEGAGVEKPGPVLVNETAFGSLQTQHFEDVVCQLAQLCLVHVNEKNSERHLVFLSHLLRSFHTPRVFRFPSGFKQCFVIGKSEVEKDEVNLKNPALQFLLERVLVWLPEKGRRDTGHLVEMVFSSLSCCSQQETTRILNHISTKDLQWGIILQIIQRVCVILFTHTVKHVDYLYIKFTVL
;
A
#
# COMPACT_ATOMS: atom_id res chain seq x y z
N MET A 1 -19.23 7.30 89.72
CA MET A 1 -20.45 7.89 89.14
C MET A 1 -20.40 7.68 87.63
N GLY A 2 -21.41 7.02 87.05
CA GLY A 2 -21.62 6.75 85.60
C GLY A 2 -20.88 5.52 85.06
N GLY A 3 -21.45 4.55 84.35
CA GLY A 3 -22.80 4.32 83.80
C GLY A 3 -22.69 3.26 82.70
N LYS A 4 -23.42 2.14 82.83
CA LYS A 4 -23.43 0.97 81.92
C LYS A 4 -24.22 1.26 80.63
N ASN A 5 -23.80 0.67 79.50
CA ASN A 5 -24.71 0.37 78.38
C ASN A 5 -24.63 -1.12 78.00
N LYS A 6 -25.77 -1.82 78.12
CA LYS A 6 -25.97 -3.23 77.78
C LYS A 6 -26.41 -3.35 76.32
N GLN A 7 -25.84 -4.30 75.58
CA GLN A 7 -26.33 -4.70 74.27
C GLN A 7 -27.35 -5.84 74.42
N ARG A 8 -28.55 -5.65 73.85
CA ARG A 8 -29.70 -6.55 73.91
C ARG A 8 -29.75 -7.39 72.63
N THR A 9 -29.62 -8.72 72.73
CA THR A 9 -29.96 -9.65 71.64
C THR A 9 -31.42 -10.07 71.76
N LYS A 10 -32.13 -10.09 70.63
CA LYS A 10 -33.55 -10.45 70.50
C LYS A 10 -33.63 -11.77 69.73
N GLY A 11 -34.28 -12.78 70.29
CA GLY A 11 -34.42 -14.12 69.71
C GLY A 11 -33.50 -15.14 70.38
N ASN A 12 -34.09 -16.08 71.10
CA ASN A 12 -33.45 -17.04 72.00
C ASN A 12 -32.66 -18.16 71.26
N VAL A 13 -31.84 -17.79 70.28
CA VAL A 13 -31.04 -18.71 69.45
C VAL A 13 -29.63 -18.78 70.03
N ARG A 14 -29.22 -19.99 70.45
CA ARG A 14 -27.85 -20.28 70.92
C ARG A 14 -26.86 -19.96 69.80
N PRO A 15 -25.74 -19.28 70.06
CA PRO A 15 -24.67 -19.15 69.07
C PRO A 15 -24.06 -20.52 68.80
N SER A 16 -24.02 -20.93 67.52
CA SER A 16 -23.34 -22.14 67.06
C SER A 16 -21.84 -22.02 67.35
N SER A 17 -21.31 -22.87 68.24
CA SER A 17 -19.87 -22.93 68.48
C SER A 17 -19.21 -23.77 67.39
N SER A 18 -18.31 -23.15 66.64
CA SER A 18 -17.47 -23.76 65.60
C SER A 18 -16.64 -24.95 66.10
N GLY A 19 -16.41 -25.05 67.41
CA GLY A 19 -15.67 -26.15 68.03
C GLY A 19 -16.33 -27.52 67.90
N ARG A 20 -17.67 -27.62 67.97
CA ARG A 20 -18.37 -28.91 67.87
C ARG A 20 -18.51 -29.44 66.45
N ALA A 21 -18.48 -28.56 65.45
CA ALA A 21 -18.50 -28.96 64.04
C ALA A 21 -17.13 -29.50 63.59
N ALA A 22 -16.04 -28.91 64.09
CA ALA A 22 -14.69 -29.40 63.83
C ALA A 22 -14.44 -30.80 64.44
N GLU A 23 -15.01 -31.07 65.61
CA GLU A 23 -14.90 -32.35 66.34
C GLU A 23 -15.69 -33.49 65.66
N ALA A 24 -16.77 -33.17 64.93
CA ALA A 24 -17.54 -34.16 64.17
C ALA A 24 -16.83 -34.62 62.89
N LEU A 25 -16.10 -33.72 62.23
CA LEU A 25 -15.34 -34.03 61.00
C LEU A 25 -14.04 -34.82 61.28
N THR A 26 -13.48 -34.72 62.49
CA THR A 26 -12.29 -35.49 62.87
C THR A 26 -12.60 -36.94 63.22
N ARG A 27 -13.87 -37.28 63.45
CA ARG A 27 -14.27 -38.57 64.03
C ARG A 27 -14.68 -39.63 63.01
N GLU A 28 -14.92 -39.25 61.75
CA GLU A 28 -15.22 -40.18 60.65
C GLU A 28 -14.00 -40.31 59.72
N GLY A 29 -13.04 -41.14 60.14
CA GLY A 29 -11.96 -41.61 59.29
C GLY A 29 -12.49 -42.54 58.19
N GLY A 30 -12.74 -42.00 57.00
CA GLY A 30 -13.14 -42.76 55.80
C GLY A 30 -12.10 -42.63 54.69
N VAL A 31 -11.32 -43.70 54.51
CA VAL A 31 -10.39 -43.89 53.39
C VAL A 31 -11.18 -43.95 52.07
N ILE A 32 -10.79 -43.13 51.07
CA ILE A 32 -11.21 -43.26 49.67
C ILE A 32 -9.92 -43.44 48.82
N PRO A 33 -9.88 -44.39 47.87
CA PRO A 33 -8.64 -44.83 47.24
C PRO A 33 -8.09 -43.82 46.23
N GLY A 34 -6.76 -43.81 46.08
CA GLY A 34 -6.03 -42.91 45.18
C GLY A 34 -6.51 -43.02 43.72
N PHE A 35 -6.74 -41.85 43.11
CA PHE A 35 -7.14 -41.71 41.73
C PHE A 35 -6.06 -40.97 40.93
N VAL A 36 -5.57 -41.63 39.88
CA VAL A 36 -4.63 -41.12 38.88
C VAL A 36 -5.44 -40.76 37.63
N GLY A 37 -5.27 -39.52 37.14
CA GLY A 37 -5.50 -39.16 35.74
C GLY A 37 -6.88 -38.58 35.37
N PHE A 38 -6.82 -37.41 34.70
CA PHE A 38 -7.82 -36.83 33.79
C PHE A 38 -9.25 -36.54 34.33
N ASP A 39 -9.64 -35.26 34.39
CA ASP A 39 -10.62 -34.63 33.46
C ASP A 39 -11.36 -33.42 34.07
N SER A 40 -11.74 -32.50 33.16
CA SER A 40 -12.95 -31.68 33.15
C SER A 40 -13.09 -30.35 33.93
N THR A 41 -13.76 -29.47 33.18
CA THR A 41 -14.35 -28.17 33.43
C THR A 41 -15.28 -28.09 34.64
N VAL A 42 -15.39 -26.85 35.15
CA VAL A 42 -16.40 -26.31 36.07
C VAL A 42 -16.23 -26.69 37.55
N THR A 43 -16.02 -25.67 38.38
CA THR A 43 -15.89 -25.68 39.86
C THR A 43 -14.57 -26.16 40.47
N SER A 44 -13.43 -25.62 40.01
CA SER A 44 -12.25 -25.58 40.88
C SER A 44 -12.37 -24.37 41.81
N GLU A 45 -12.84 -24.65 43.03
CA GLU A 45 -12.99 -23.69 44.12
C GLU A 45 -11.72 -22.85 44.38
N LEU A 46 -11.96 -21.67 44.95
CA LEU A 46 -11.12 -20.47 45.12
C LEU A 46 -9.77 -20.62 45.85
N SER A 47 -9.16 -21.80 45.92
CA SER A 47 -7.99 -22.02 46.76
C SER A 47 -6.69 -22.12 45.95
N TYR A 48 -5.69 -21.37 46.41
CA TYR A 48 -4.25 -21.54 46.18
C TYR A 48 -3.73 -22.94 46.61
N VAL A 49 -4.60 -23.81 47.13
CA VAL A 49 -4.26 -25.04 47.84
C VAL A 49 -4.87 -26.24 47.09
N PRO A 50 -4.08 -27.25 46.69
CA PRO A 50 -4.61 -28.55 46.26
C PRO A 50 -5.35 -29.23 47.42
N ALA A 51 -6.53 -29.81 47.16
CA ALA A 51 -7.31 -30.58 48.13
C ALA A 51 -6.72 -32.00 48.33
N VAL A 52 -5.44 -32.09 48.72
CA VAL A 52 -4.79 -33.36 49.08
C VAL A 52 -4.18 -33.20 50.48
N HIS A 53 -4.48 -34.16 51.37
CA HIS A 53 -3.94 -34.23 52.74
C HIS A 53 -2.40 -34.09 52.74
N GLY A 54 -1.88 -33.13 53.52
CA GLY A 54 -0.44 -32.77 53.59
C GLY A 54 -0.12 -31.25 53.63
N VAL A 55 -1.15 -30.40 53.75
CA VAL A 55 -1.09 -28.93 53.56
C VAL A 55 -0.15 -28.20 54.54
N GLU A 56 0.12 -28.72 55.74
CA GLU A 56 0.95 -28.00 56.74
C GLU A 56 2.47 -28.16 56.52
N GLU A 57 2.93 -29.23 55.88
CA GLU A 57 4.37 -29.46 55.63
C GLU A 57 4.87 -28.77 54.35
N ILE A 58 3.97 -28.51 53.40
CA ILE A 58 4.29 -27.92 52.08
C ILE A 58 4.14 -26.38 52.09
N ASP A 59 3.28 -25.82 52.95
CA ASP A 59 3.09 -24.37 53.14
C ASP A 59 4.29 -23.70 53.84
N ASN A 60 5.20 -24.47 54.45
CA ASN A 60 6.42 -23.95 55.11
C ASN A 60 7.61 -23.78 54.17
N GLN A 61 7.54 -24.28 52.92
CA GLN A 61 8.62 -24.13 51.93
C GLN A 61 8.56 -22.80 51.16
N VAL A 62 7.43 -22.09 51.25
CA VAL A 62 7.24 -20.78 50.63
C VAL A 62 7.29 -19.72 51.71
N ASP A 63 8.13 -18.72 51.50
CA ASP A 63 8.23 -17.55 52.37
C ASP A 63 6.84 -16.95 52.68
N ALA A 64 6.68 -16.48 53.91
CA ALA A 64 5.40 -16.01 54.43
C ALA A 64 4.82 -14.83 53.63
N ASP A 65 5.66 -13.93 53.13
CA ASP A 65 5.22 -12.79 52.34
C ASP A 65 4.80 -13.24 50.93
N PHE A 66 5.51 -14.21 50.34
CA PHE A 66 5.09 -14.78 49.06
C PHE A 66 3.74 -15.45 49.19
N ARG A 67 3.50 -16.22 50.26
CA ARG A 67 2.18 -16.81 50.55
C ARG A 67 1.11 -15.74 50.71
N LEU A 68 1.39 -14.65 51.40
CA LEU A 68 0.44 -13.54 51.58
C LEU A 68 0.05 -12.93 50.23
N VAL A 69 1.03 -12.64 49.38
CA VAL A 69 0.80 -12.04 48.06
C VAL A 69 0.02 -13.00 47.15
N LEU A 70 0.39 -14.29 47.10
CA LEU A 70 -0.31 -15.30 46.29
C LEU A 70 -1.77 -15.49 46.73
N ARG A 71 -2.06 -15.39 48.04
CA ARG A 71 -3.45 -15.37 48.56
C ARG A 71 -4.22 -14.12 48.13
N LYS A 72 -3.57 -12.95 48.06
CA LYS A 72 -4.20 -11.70 47.58
C LYS A 72 -4.56 -11.77 46.10
N LEU A 73 -3.78 -12.47 45.27
CA LEU A 73 -4.08 -12.68 43.84
C LEU A 73 -5.41 -13.41 43.59
N SER A 74 -5.88 -14.20 44.57
CA SER A 74 -7.14 -14.95 44.47
C SER A 74 -8.38 -14.17 44.91
N LYS A 75 -8.22 -12.91 45.36
CA LYS A 75 -9.34 -12.05 45.81
C LYS A 75 -10.16 -11.53 44.62
N ARG A 76 -11.39 -11.05 44.89
CA ARG A 76 -12.26 -10.47 43.85
C ARG A 76 -11.91 -9.01 43.51
N ASP A 77 -11.38 -8.26 44.48
CA ASP A 77 -11.07 -6.84 44.31
C ASP A 77 -9.90 -6.63 43.34
N VAL A 78 -10.14 -5.84 42.29
CA VAL A 78 -9.19 -5.59 41.20
C VAL A 78 -7.97 -4.81 41.69
N VAL A 79 -8.15 -3.81 42.56
CA VAL A 79 -7.06 -2.97 43.07
C VAL A 79 -6.11 -3.79 43.94
N THR A 80 -6.67 -4.60 44.84
CA THR A 80 -5.92 -5.52 45.71
C THR A 80 -5.12 -6.52 44.88
N ARG A 81 -5.73 -7.11 43.85
CA ARG A 81 -5.03 -8.03 42.95
C ARG A 81 -3.92 -7.35 42.16
N LEU A 82 -4.18 -6.18 41.59
CA LEU A 82 -3.17 -5.43 40.84
C LEU A 82 -1.95 -5.11 41.71
N LYS A 83 -2.18 -4.60 42.93
CA LYS A 83 -1.11 -4.33 43.87
C LYS A 83 -0.36 -5.60 44.26
N ALA A 84 -1.08 -6.71 44.48
CA ALA A 84 -0.46 -8.00 44.76
C ALA A 84 0.42 -8.52 43.61
N VAL A 85 0.01 -8.35 42.34
CA VAL A 85 0.85 -8.74 41.18
C VAL A 85 2.13 -7.89 41.12
N GLN A 86 2.01 -6.58 41.38
CA GLN A 86 3.16 -5.68 41.39
C GLN A 86 4.12 -6.01 42.53
N ASP A 87 3.59 -6.22 43.74
CA ASP A 87 4.39 -6.64 44.91
C ASP A 87 5.08 -7.98 44.64
N PHE A 88 4.39 -8.94 44.00
CA PHE A 88 5.00 -10.20 43.58
C PHE A 88 6.19 -9.99 42.65
N GLY A 89 6.04 -9.12 41.65
CA GLY A 89 7.12 -8.77 40.71
C GLY A 89 8.32 -8.13 41.41
N SER A 90 8.09 -7.15 42.29
CA SER A 90 9.15 -6.51 43.10
C SER A 90 9.86 -7.52 43.99
N MET A 91 9.12 -8.41 44.66
CA MET A 91 9.71 -9.47 45.47
C MET A 91 10.55 -10.45 44.64
N CYS A 92 10.09 -10.82 43.44
CA CYS A 92 10.87 -11.64 42.51
C CYS A 92 12.15 -10.94 42.05
N GLN A 93 12.17 -9.61 42.00
CA GLN A 93 13.35 -8.83 41.62
C GLN A 93 14.34 -8.68 42.79
N GLU A 94 13.84 -8.41 43.99
CA GLU A 94 14.64 -8.03 45.16
C GLU A 94 15.20 -9.23 45.94
N ARG A 95 14.42 -10.32 46.06
CA ARG A 95 14.77 -11.43 46.96
C ARG A 95 15.76 -12.42 46.37
N ASP A 96 16.29 -13.28 47.23
CA ASP A 96 17.25 -14.32 46.86
C ASP A 96 16.60 -15.39 45.97
N ALA A 97 17.39 -15.93 45.04
CA ALA A 97 16.86 -16.85 44.03
C ALA A 97 16.28 -18.14 44.63
N GLU A 98 16.82 -18.64 45.75
CA GLU A 98 16.28 -19.85 46.42
C GLU A 98 14.90 -19.61 47.03
N GLU A 99 14.66 -18.42 47.60
CA GLU A 99 13.34 -18.07 48.15
C GLU A 99 12.29 -17.98 47.03
N VAL A 100 12.66 -17.35 45.91
CA VAL A 100 11.77 -17.18 44.75
C VAL A 100 11.44 -18.52 44.10
N LYS A 101 12.39 -19.46 44.05
CA LYS A 101 12.16 -20.82 43.52
C LYS A 101 11.06 -21.58 44.28
N GLY A 102 10.86 -21.30 45.57
CA GLY A 102 9.80 -21.91 46.37
C GLY A 102 8.39 -21.67 45.80
N VAL A 103 8.18 -20.61 45.00
CA VAL A 103 6.89 -20.29 44.39
C VAL A 103 6.57 -21.13 43.14
N LEU A 104 7.60 -21.69 42.48
CA LEU A 104 7.44 -22.33 41.17
C LEU A 104 6.42 -23.47 41.10
N PRO A 105 6.27 -24.35 42.12
CA PRO A 105 5.24 -25.39 42.10
C PRO A 105 3.81 -24.86 41.98
N TYR A 106 3.56 -23.63 42.44
CA TYR A 106 2.21 -23.02 42.48
C TYR A 106 1.97 -22.04 41.33
N TRP A 107 3.05 -21.46 40.81
CA TRP A 107 2.98 -20.40 39.81
C TRP A 107 2.18 -20.78 38.56
N PRO A 108 2.32 -21.97 37.95
CA PRO A 108 1.59 -22.32 36.74
C PRO A 108 0.08 -22.15 36.86
N ARG A 109 -0.53 -22.68 37.92
CA ARG A 109 -1.98 -22.57 38.15
C ARG A 109 -2.42 -21.12 38.30
N ILE A 110 -1.62 -20.31 39.01
CA ILE A 110 -1.92 -18.91 39.27
C ILE A 110 -1.77 -18.10 37.98
N TYR A 111 -0.63 -18.24 37.29
CA TYR A 111 -0.30 -17.56 36.05
C TYR A 111 -1.37 -17.81 34.98
N CYS A 112 -1.77 -19.06 34.76
CA CYS A 112 -2.82 -19.40 33.78
C CYS A 112 -4.12 -18.63 34.06
N LYS A 113 -4.48 -18.44 35.34
CA LYS A 113 -5.68 -17.70 35.73
C LYS A 113 -5.54 -16.19 35.56
N ILE A 114 -4.47 -15.59 36.11
CA ILE A 114 -4.31 -14.13 36.16
C ILE A 114 -3.85 -13.53 34.83
N SER A 115 -3.15 -14.30 33.99
CA SER A 115 -2.80 -13.87 32.62
C SER A 115 -4.05 -13.67 31.74
N MET A 116 -5.16 -14.33 32.07
CA MET A 116 -6.45 -14.20 31.38
C MET A 116 -7.43 -13.27 32.10
N ASP A 117 -6.97 -12.43 33.04
CA ASP A 117 -7.86 -11.56 33.82
C ASP A 117 -8.65 -10.57 32.94
N HIS A 118 -9.79 -10.11 33.44
CA HIS A 118 -10.65 -9.18 32.72
C HIS A 118 -9.99 -7.80 32.65
N ASP A 119 -9.33 -7.39 33.75
CA ASP A 119 -8.63 -6.11 33.81
C ASP A 119 -7.30 -6.16 33.05
N ARG A 120 -7.17 -5.29 32.04
CA ARG A 120 -5.97 -5.18 31.20
C ARG A 120 -4.70 -4.84 31.97
N ARG A 121 -4.82 -4.09 33.08
CA ARG A 121 -3.68 -3.71 33.95
C ARG A 121 -3.17 -4.91 34.74
N ILE A 122 -4.07 -5.80 35.19
CA ILE A 122 -3.66 -7.06 35.85
C ILE A 122 -2.93 -7.94 34.84
N ARG A 123 -3.43 -8.06 33.60
CA ARG A 123 -2.75 -8.83 32.55
C ARG A 123 -1.36 -8.26 32.25
N GLU A 124 -1.23 -6.94 32.07
CA GLU A 124 0.05 -6.28 31.85
C GLU A 124 1.04 -6.50 33.02
N ALA A 125 0.60 -6.19 34.24
CA ALA A 125 1.41 -6.37 35.45
C ALA A 125 1.81 -7.84 35.65
N THR A 126 0.95 -8.79 35.25
CA THR A 126 1.25 -10.23 35.33
C THR A 126 2.46 -10.56 34.47
N GLN A 127 2.55 -10.02 33.26
CA GLN A 127 3.67 -10.30 32.37
C GLN A 127 4.96 -9.62 32.85
N GLN A 128 4.87 -8.39 33.37
CA GLN A 128 6.00 -7.70 34.00
C GLN A 128 6.53 -8.46 35.21
N ALA A 129 5.63 -8.95 36.07
CA ALA A 129 6.03 -9.75 37.22
C ALA A 129 6.58 -11.13 36.79
N PHE A 130 6.03 -11.72 35.72
CA PHE A 130 6.52 -12.98 35.17
C PHE A 130 7.92 -12.84 34.58
N GLU A 131 8.24 -11.71 33.94
CA GLU A 131 9.60 -11.39 33.49
C GLU A 131 10.58 -11.38 34.67
N GLN A 132 10.25 -10.73 35.79
CA GLN A 132 11.11 -10.72 36.98
C GLN A 132 11.32 -12.13 37.55
N LEU A 133 10.25 -12.94 37.60
CA LEU A 133 10.33 -14.34 38.03
C LEU A 133 11.29 -15.13 37.12
N VAL A 134 11.10 -15.05 35.79
CA VAL A 134 11.94 -15.70 34.77
C VAL A 134 13.41 -15.33 34.95
N LEU A 135 13.71 -14.04 35.07
CA LEU A 135 15.07 -13.52 35.21
C LEU A 135 15.75 -14.04 36.49
N LYS A 136 14.99 -14.17 37.58
CA LYS A 136 15.50 -14.66 38.87
C LYS A 136 15.70 -16.17 38.89
N VAL A 137 14.74 -16.97 38.44
CA VAL A 137 14.80 -18.45 38.58
C VAL A 137 15.53 -19.16 37.44
N ARG A 138 15.64 -18.51 36.27
CA ARG A 138 16.33 -19.00 35.07
C ARG A 138 15.94 -20.45 34.72
N ARG A 139 16.91 -21.36 34.63
CA ARG A 139 16.73 -22.77 34.25
C ARG A 139 15.79 -23.54 35.18
N SER A 140 15.56 -23.06 36.41
CA SER A 140 14.65 -23.70 37.37
C SER A 140 13.18 -23.63 36.92
N LEU A 141 12.85 -22.79 35.93
CA LEU A 141 11.54 -22.75 35.30
C LEU A 141 11.26 -23.99 34.42
N ALA A 142 12.31 -24.68 33.93
CA ALA A 142 12.20 -25.75 32.94
C ALA A 142 11.18 -26.86 33.27
N PRO A 143 11.06 -27.36 34.51
CA PRO A 143 10.08 -28.39 34.85
C PRO A 143 8.61 -27.94 34.68
N TYR A 144 8.37 -26.62 34.70
CA TYR A 144 7.03 -26.03 34.67
C TYR A 144 6.66 -25.48 33.29
N LEU A 145 7.60 -25.46 32.33
CA LEU A 145 7.43 -24.79 31.04
C LEU A 145 6.18 -25.26 30.29
N LYS A 146 5.96 -26.58 30.21
CA LYS A 146 4.82 -27.20 29.52
C LYS A 146 3.47 -26.71 30.06
N SER A 147 3.37 -26.48 31.36
CA SER A 147 2.15 -25.97 32.00
C SER A 147 1.91 -24.46 31.81
N LEU A 148 2.97 -23.70 31.48
CA LEU A 148 2.92 -22.24 31.33
C LEU A 148 2.77 -21.81 29.88
N MET A 149 3.42 -22.52 28.96
CA MET A 149 3.72 -22.01 27.62
C MET A 149 2.47 -21.69 26.79
N GLY A 150 1.39 -22.48 26.89
CA GLY A 150 0.14 -22.18 26.18
C GLY A 150 -0.45 -20.82 26.57
N HIS A 151 -0.56 -20.54 27.87
CA HIS A 151 -1.05 -19.25 28.37
C HIS A 151 -0.06 -18.11 28.12
N TRP A 152 1.24 -18.42 28.06
CA TRP A 152 2.26 -17.44 27.70
C TRP A 152 2.14 -17.01 26.23
N ILE A 153 1.93 -17.96 25.31
CA ILE A 153 1.69 -17.66 23.90
C ILE A 153 0.41 -16.85 23.70
N LEU A 154 -0.68 -17.22 24.39
CA LEU A 154 -1.90 -16.40 24.43
C LEU A 154 -1.62 -14.97 24.87
N SER A 155 -0.85 -14.80 25.95
CA SER A 155 -0.49 -13.48 26.47
C SER A 155 0.32 -12.65 25.48
N GLN A 156 1.20 -13.28 24.69
CA GLN A 156 1.96 -12.62 23.62
C GLN A 156 1.09 -12.17 22.44
N CYS A 157 -0.16 -12.66 22.36
CA CYS A 157 -1.15 -12.32 21.35
C CYS A 157 -2.35 -11.57 21.95
N ASP A 158 -2.20 -10.92 23.11
CA ASP A 158 -3.26 -10.14 23.74
C ASP A 158 -3.68 -8.95 22.85
N THR A 159 -4.98 -8.66 22.80
CA THR A 159 -5.50 -7.51 22.04
C THR A 159 -5.12 -6.17 22.66
N TYR A 160 -4.68 -6.15 23.92
CA TYR A 160 -4.09 -4.98 24.57
C TYR A 160 -2.58 -4.97 24.41
N THR A 161 -2.09 -4.13 23.49
CA THR A 161 -0.69 -4.08 23.06
C THR A 161 0.35 -4.02 24.19
N PRO A 162 0.17 -3.25 25.29
CA PRO A 162 1.15 -3.24 26.39
C PRO A 162 1.32 -4.60 27.08
N ALA A 163 0.23 -5.36 27.28
CA ALA A 163 0.33 -6.70 27.84
C ALA A 163 1.02 -7.69 26.87
N ALA A 164 0.68 -7.63 25.58
CA ALA A 164 1.33 -8.45 24.56
C ALA A 164 2.83 -8.17 24.44
N SER A 165 3.22 -6.89 24.48
CA SER A 165 4.61 -6.46 24.46
C SER A 165 5.37 -6.96 25.68
N ALA A 166 4.81 -6.79 26.89
CA ALA A 166 5.41 -7.30 28.12
C ALA A 166 5.55 -8.83 28.13
N ALA A 167 4.57 -9.56 27.60
CA ALA A 167 4.67 -11.02 27.47
C ALA A 167 5.79 -11.43 26.50
N CYS A 168 5.96 -10.70 25.39
CA CYS A 168 7.05 -10.93 24.44
C CYS A 168 8.41 -10.64 25.05
N GLN A 169 8.53 -9.57 25.85
CA GLN A 169 9.75 -9.22 26.57
C GLN A 169 10.13 -10.30 27.58
N ALA A 170 9.17 -10.77 28.39
CA ALA A 170 9.38 -11.90 29.29
C ALA A 170 9.89 -13.15 28.54
N PHE A 171 9.33 -13.44 27.36
CA PHE A 171 9.73 -14.60 26.54
C PHE A 171 11.15 -14.44 25.99
N GLN A 172 11.52 -13.24 25.54
CA GLN A 172 12.87 -12.91 25.08
C GLN A 172 13.90 -12.93 26.22
N ALA A 173 13.49 -12.53 27.42
CA ALA A 173 14.31 -12.63 28.63
C ALA A 173 14.58 -14.09 29.05
N ALA A 174 13.60 -14.98 28.84
CA ALA A 174 13.73 -16.42 29.11
C ALA A 174 14.57 -17.15 28.05
N PHE A 175 14.35 -16.83 26.78
CA PHE A 175 14.91 -17.54 25.63
C PHE A 175 15.51 -16.57 24.62
N SER A 176 16.82 -16.69 24.40
CA SER A 176 17.48 -16.01 23.29
C SER A 176 16.81 -16.36 21.96
N PRO A 177 16.82 -15.48 20.94
CA PRO A 177 16.15 -15.74 19.66
C PRO A 177 16.49 -17.12 19.04
N THR A 178 17.73 -17.58 19.21
CA THR A 178 18.19 -18.90 18.75
C THR A 178 17.58 -20.09 19.49
N LYS A 179 17.14 -19.91 20.74
CA LYS A 179 16.57 -20.96 21.59
C LYS A 179 15.05 -20.97 21.64
N GLN A 180 14.40 -19.93 21.10
CA GLN A 180 12.95 -19.87 21.06
C GLN A 180 12.34 -21.04 20.29
N PRO A 181 12.84 -21.45 19.10
CA PRO A 181 12.32 -22.62 18.40
C PRO A 181 12.42 -23.90 19.23
N GLU A 182 13.54 -24.12 19.95
CA GLU A 182 13.72 -25.29 20.82
C GLU A 182 12.73 -25.31 21.99
N ALA A 183 12.51 -24.16 22.65
CA ALA A 183 11.55 -24.03 23.75
C ALA A 183 10.11 -24.30 23.28
N LEU A 184 9.75 -23.81 22.09
CA LEU A 184 8.45 -24.07 21.48
C LEU A 184 8.32 -25.52 21.03
N SER A 185 9.37 -26.10 20.44
CA SER A 185 9.42 -27.52 20.07
C SER A 185 9.15 -28.43 21.28
N PHE A 186 9.75 -28.10 22.43
CA PHE A 186 9.56 -28.84 23.69
C PHE A 186 8.12 -28.77 24.23
N CYS A 187 7.38 -27.70 23.97
CA CYS A 187 6.04 -27.45 24.51
C CYS A 187 4.92 -27.45 23.44
N LYS A 188 5.22 -27.78 22.18
CA LYS A 188 4.31 -27.59 21.04
C LYS A 188 2.95 -28.24 21.25
N ASP A 189 2.96 -29.41 21.90
CA ASP A 189 1.77 -30.17 22.20
C ASP A 189 0.89 -29.49 23.23
N GLU A 190 1.47 -29.04 24.35
CA GLU A 190 0.73 -28.38 25.41
C GLU A 190 0.25 -26.99 24.98
N ILE A 191 1.03 -26.27 24.17
CA ILE A 191 0.61 -25.02 23.55
C ILE A 191 -0.65 -25.27 22.72
N LEU A 192 -0.58 -26.19 21.75
CA LEU A 192 -1.69 -26.43 20.85
C LEU A 192 -2.95 -26.93 21.58
N SER A 193 -2.81 -27.76 22.62
CA SER A 193 -3.95 -28.19 23.45
C SER A 193 -4.72 -26.99 24.03
N VAL A 194 -4.02 -26.05 24.66
CA VAL A 194 -4.65 -24.87 25.28
C VAL A 194 -5.37 -24.02 24.22
N LEU A 195 -4.73 -23.79 23.08
CA LEU A 195 -5.33 -23.01 21.99
C LEU A 195 -6.56 -23.72 21.40
N GLN A 196 -6.48 -25.04 21.21
CA GLN A 196 -7.59 -25.85 20.69
C GLN A 196 -8.79 -25.88 21.66
N ASP A 197 -8.54 -26.01 22.95
CA ASP A 197 -9.61 -26.01 23.95
C ASP A 197 -10.40 -24.70 23.90
N ILE A 198 -9.71 -23.55 23.81
CA ILE A 198 -10.37 -22.25 23.66
C ILE A 198 -11.16 -22.16 22.36
N LEU A 199 -10.58 -22.62 21.25
CA LEU A 199 -11.20 -22.50 19.92
C LEU A 199 -12.35 -23.48 19.70
N LEU A 200 -12.37 -24.64 20.37
CA LEU A 200 -13.30 -25.72 20.08
C LEU A 200 -14.31 -25.99 21.20
N LYS A 201 -13.91 -25.80 22.46
CA LYS A 201 -14.69 -26.21 23.63
C LYS A 201 -15.23 -25.01 24.40
N GLU A 202 -14.38 -24.02 24.67
CA GLU A 202 -14.73 -22.89 25.54
C GLU A 202 -15.82 -21.98 24.95
N THR A 203 -16.56 -21.30 25.83
CA THR A 203 -17.60 -20.31 25.55
C THR A 203 -17.47 -19.14 26.54
N ALA A 204 -18.24 -18.08 26.36
CA ALA A 204 -18.29 -16.98 27.34
C ALA A 204 -18.66 -17.46 28.76
N ASP A 205 -19.52 -18.47 28.87
CA ASP A 205 -20.03 -19.00 30.14
C ASP A 205 -19.05 -19.99 30.81
N THR A 206 -18.20 -20.68 30.04
CA THR A 206 -17.21 -21.61 30.60
C THR A 206 -15.92 -20.91 30.99
N LEU A 207 -15.55 -19.83 30.31
CA LEU A 207 -14.36 -19.02 30.63
C LEU A 207 -14.54 -18.08 31.82
N SER A 208 -15.78 -17.73 32.13
CA SER A 208 -16.12 -16.78 33.18
C SER A 208 -17.44 -17.18 33.83
N ASP A 209 -17.46 -17.14 35.16
CA ASP A 209 -18.62 -17.50 35.96
C ASP A 209 -19.80 -16.53 35.69
N PRO A 210 -20.94 -17.03 35.16
CA PRO A 210 -22.11 -16.21 34.89
C PRO A 210 -22.70 -15.51 36.11
N GLN A 211 -22.42 -16.00 37.32
CA GLN A 211 -22.94 -15.41 38.55
C GLN A 211 -22.12 -14.23 39.06
N SER A 212 -20.87 -14.06 38.58
CA SER A 212 -19.95 -13.04 39.11
C SER A 212 -19.46 -12.02 38.09
N VAL A 213 -19.73 -12.23 36.79
CA VAL A 213 -19.26 -11.37 35.70
C VAL A 213 -20.41 -11.05 34.75
N THR A 214 -20.52 -9.79 34.31
CA THR A 214 -21.59 -9.37 33.40
C THR A 214 -21.46 -10.05 32.03
N GLU A 215 -22.56 -10.21 31.31
CA GLU A 215 -22.55 -10.82 29.98
C GLU A 215 -21.57 -10.13 29.03
N GLU A 216 -21.51 -8.79 29.06
CA GLU A 216 -20.62 -7.99 28.23
C GLU A 216 -19.15 -8.26 28.53
N GLU A 217 -18.78 -8.35 29.81
CA GLU A 217 -17.41 -8.65 30.23
C GLU A 217 -17.00 -10.08 29.88
N ARG A 218 -17.92 -11.04 30.01
CA ARG A 218 -17.69 -12.45 29.63
C ARG A 218 -17.48 -12.58 28.13
N GLU A 219 -18.34 -11.95 27.33
CA GLU A 219 -18.23 -11.94 25.88
C GLU A 219 -16.95 -11.24 25.43
N ALA A 220 -16.60 -10.10 26.04
CA ALA A 220 -15.35 -9.39 25.74
C ALA A 220 -14.11 -10.25 26.02
N LYS A 221 -14.09 -10.97 27.15
CA LYS A 221 -13.02 -11.94 27.43
C LYS A 221 -13.01 -13.07 26.40
N TYR A 222 -14.14 -13.67 26.08
CA TYR A 222 -14.22 -14.78 25.13
C TYR A 222 -13.71 -14.37 23.74
N VAL A 223 -14.16 -13.22 23.22
CA VAL A 223 -13.69 -12.66 21.95
C VAL A 223 -12.17 -12.44 21.96
N ARG A 224 -11.62 -11.89 23.06
CA ARG A 224 -10.17 -11.73 23.21
C ARG A 224 -9.47 -13.09 23.18
N MET A 225 -9.97 -14.08 23.93
CA MET A 225 -9.37 -15.41 23.97
C MET A 225 -9.41 -16.11 22.62
N LEU A 226 -10.49 -16.00 21.85
CA LEU A 226 -10.58 -16.50 20.48
C LEU A 226 -9.52 -15.84 19.58
N THR A 227 -9.45 -14.51 19.60
CA THR A 227 -8.52 -13.73 18.79
C THR A 227 -7.07 -14.12 19.11
N SER A 228 -6.70 -14.10 20.39
CA SER A 228 -5.36 -14.47 20.85
C SER A 228 -5.03 -15.94 20.55
N SER A 229 -6.02 -16.84 20.54
CA SER A 229 -5.80 -18.25 20.22
C SER A 229 -5.49 -18.48 18.74
N LEU A 230 -6.25 -17.84 17.84
CA LEU A 230 -6.02 -17.89 16.39
C LEU A 230 -4.63 -17.33 16.05
N LEU A 231 -4.29 -16.16 16.58
CA LEU A 231 -2.96 -15.55 16.41
C LEU A 231 -1.85 -16.38 17.09
N GLY A 232 -2.17 -17.04 18.19
CA GLY A 232 -1.27 -17.97 18.88
C GLY A 232 -0.87 -19.16 18.01
N VAL A 233 -1.82 -19.74 17.26
CA VAL A 233 -1.51 -20.82 16.31
C VAL A 233 -0.62 -20.31 15.17
N LYS A 234 -0.95 -19.14 14.59
CA LYS A 234 -0.08 -18.47 13.60
C LYS A 234 1.35 -18.29 14.12
N LYS A 235 1.49 -17.73 15.32
CA LYS A 235 2.79 -17.48 15.95
C LYS A 235 3.56 -18.77 16.20
N LEU A 236 2.89 -19.82 16.71
CA LEU A 236 3.49 -21.13 16.92
C LEU A 236 4.06 -21.67 15.60
N LEU A 237 3.25 -21.69 14.54
CA LEU A 237 3.69 -22.16 13.22
C LEU A 237 4.90 -21.37 12.69
N SER A 238 4.87 -20.04 12.77
CA SER A 238 5.96 -19.20 12.26
C SER A 238 7.32 -19.43 12.95
N LEU A 239 7.31 -19.84 14.23
CA LEU A 239 8.52 -19.98 15.04
C LEU A 239 9.00 -21.43 15.18
N LEU A 240 8.14 -22.42 14.91
CA LEU A 240 8.54 -23.83 14.92
C LEU A 240 9.46 -24.18 13.75
N LEU A 241 10.33 -25.16 13.97
CA LEU A 241 11.16 -25.75 12.92
C LEU A 241 10.32 -26.63 11.98
N PRO A 242 10.73 -26.85 10.72
CA PRO A 242 9.97 -27.67 9.76
C PRO A 242 9.56 -29.06 10.28
N ASN A 243 10.49 -29.81 10.85
CA ASN A 243 10.20 -31.15 11.41
C ASN A 243 9.15 -31.13 12.53
N ASP A 244 9.11 -30.04 13.31
CA ASP A 244 8.12 -29.89 14.38
C ASP A 244 6.75 -29.51 13.85
N ARG A 245 6.68 -28.77 12.73
CA ARG A 245 5.42 -28.43 12.04
C ARG A 245 4.76 -29.70 11.48
N GLU A 246 5.55 -30.55 10.82
CA GLU A 246 5.09 -31.85 10.31
C GLU A 246 4.55 -32.74 11.44
N ALA A 247 5.27 -32.81 12.57
CA ALA A 247 4.81 -33.57 13.73
C ALA A 247 3.51 -33.01 14.34
N LEU A 248 3.27 -31.70 14.23
CA LEU A 248 2.09 -31.04 14.77
C LEU A 248 0.87 -31.13 13.81
N GLU A 249 1.08 -31.47 12.55
CA GLU A 249 0.05 -31.47 11.51
C GLU A 249 -1.15 -32.37 11.86
N GLN A 250 -0.91 -33.58 12.39
CA GLN A 250 -1.97 -34.49 12.83
C GLN A 250 -2.85 -33.88 13.92
N ARG A 251 -2.27 -33.07 14.81
CA ARG A 251 -3.02 -32.39 15.86
C ARG A 251 -3.77 -31.19 15.33
N LEU A 252 -3.17 -30.44 14.39
CA LEU A 252 -3.84 -29.34 13.70
C LEU A 252 -5.04 -29.85 12.88
N ALA A 253 -4.98 -31.07 12.35
CA ALA A 253 -6.11 -31.72 11.69
C ALA A 253 -7.37 -31.75 12.58
N HIS A 254 -7.23 -32.00 13.89
CA HIS A 254 -8.39 -31.94 14.79
C HIS A 254 -9.06 -30.56 14.80
N LEU A 255 -8.27 -29.49 14.73
CA LEU A 255 -8.79 -28.12 14.70
C LEU A 255 -9.51 -27.82 13.39
N VAL A 256 -8.87 -28.08 12.25
CA VAL A 256 -9.44 -27.75 10.93
C VAL A 256 -10.60 -28.67 10.53
N ASN A 257 -10.66 -29.90 11.04
CA ASN A 257 -11.77 -30.81 10.77
C ASN A 257 -13.08 -30.38 11.47
N SER A 258 -12.99 -29.50 12.47
CA SER A 258 -14.15 -29.00 13.20
C SER A 258 -14.93 -27.95 12.42
N ALA A 259 -16.24 -28.15 12.26
CA ALA A 259 -17.13 -27.15 11.67
C ALA A 259 -17.15 -25.82 12.46
N ARG A 260 -16.85 -25.86 13.77
CA ARG A 260 -16.78 -24.66 14.61
C ARG A 260 -15.66 -23.71 14.17
N PHE A 261 -14.51 -24.27 13.78
CA PHE A 261 -13.37 -23.48 13.31
C PHE A 261 -13.73 -22.63 12.09
N TRP A 262 -14.38 -23.22 11.09
CA TRP A 262 -14.74 -22.51 9.86
C TRP A 262 -15.81 -21.42 10.06
N LYS A 263 -16.59 -21.46 11.14
CA LYS A 263 -17.56 -20.40 11.49
C LYS A 263 -16.88 -19.08 11.88
N TYR A 264 -15.60 -19.09 12.27
CA TYR A 264 -14.87 -17.87 12.61
C TYR A 264 -14.69 -16.92 11.41
N SER A 265 -14.72 -17.44 10.17
CA SER A 265 -14.73 -16.63 8.94
C SER A 265 -15.88 -15.61 8.87
N ARG A 266 -17.01 -15.90 9.52
CA ARG A 266 -18.23 -15.06 9.55
C ARG A 266 -18.60 -14.61 10.96
N HIS A 267 -17.63 -14.58 11.86
CA HIS A 267 -17.88 -14.15 13.23
C HIS A 267 -18.34 -12.69 13.28
N LYS A 268 -19.29 -12.35 14.18
CA LYS A 268 -19.83 -10.99 14.32
C LYS A 268 -18.74 -9.94 14.60
N THR A 269 -17.72 -10.34 15.36
CA THR A 269 -16.61 -9.47 15.76
C THR A 269 -15.48 -9.45 14.73
N PRO A 270 -15.10 -8.28 14.18
CA PRO A 270 -14.05 -8.16 13.16
C PRO A 270 -12.69 -8.72 13.56
N GLN A 271 -12.25 -8.50 14.81
CA GLN A 271 -10.96 -8.96 15.31
C GLN A 271 -10.81 -10.48 15.21
N VAL A 272 -11.91 -11.22 15.44
CA VAL A 272 -11.92 -12.69 15.31
C VAL A 272 -11.83 -13.11 13.84
N ARG A 273 -12.54 -12.40 12.94
CA ARG A 273 -12.46 -12.67 11.50
C ARG A 273 -11.06 -12.41 10.95
N GLY A 274 -10.47 -11.25 11.29
CA GLY A 274 -9.10 -10.89 10.89
C GLY A 274 -8.07 -11.94 11.36
N ALA A 275 -8.12 -12.29 12.65
CA ALA A 275 -7.25 -13.32 13.21
C ALA A 275 -7.45 -14.71 12.58
N PHE A 276 -8.68 -15.06 12.20
CA PHE A 276 -8.97 -16.30 11.48
C PHE A 276 -8.28 -16.31 10.11
N PHE A 277 -8.41 -15.23 9.32
CA PHE A 277 -7.77 -15.17 8.01
C PHE A 277 -6.23 -15.13 8.10
N GLU A 278 -5.66 -14.46 9.11
CA GLU A 278 -4.23 -14.52 9.37
C GLU A 278 -3.75 -15.94 9.70
N MET A 279 -4.49 -16.66 10.55
CA MET A 279 -4.19 -18.05 10.86
C MET A 279 -4.29 -18.95 9.62
N VAL A 280 -5.31 -18.75 8.79
CA VAL A 280 -5.48 -19.49 7.52
C VAL A 280 -4.31 -19.22 6.57
N GLY A 281 -3.84 -17.97 6.45
CA GLY A 281 -2.64 -17.64 5.68
C GLY A 281 -1.43 -18.43 6.15
N SER A 282 -1.19 -18.47 7.47
CA SER A 282 -0.11 -19.27 8.06
C SER A 282 -0.28 -20.78 7.86
N LEU A 283 -1.50 -21.31 7.89
CA LEU A 283 -1.74 -22.72 7.55
C LEU A 283 -1.41 -23.01 6.08
N CYS A 284 -1.70 -22.08 5.16
CA CYS A 284 -1.34 -22.23 3.75
C CYS A 284 0.18 -22.16 3.51
N GLU A 285 0.89 -21.34 4.28
CA GLU A 285 2.35 -21.19 4.19
C GLU A 285 3.09 -22.38 4.80
N PHE A 286 2.68 -22.82 6.00
CA PHE A 286 3.46 -23.77 6.80
C PHE A 286 2.93 -25.21 6.79
N THR A 287 1.67 -25.43 6.43
CA THR A 287 1.03 -26.76 6.39
C THR A 287 0.18 -26.93 5.12
N PRO A 288 0.77 -26.81 3.91
CA PRO A 288 0.03 -26.85 2.65
C PRO A 288 -0.73 -28.17 2.44
N GLY A 289 -0.18 -29.31 2.89
CA GLY A 289 -0.83 -30.63 2.80
C GLY A 289 -2.17 -30.66 3.55
N LEU A 290 -2.17 -30.19 4.80
CA LEU A 290 -3.38 -30.10 5.62
C LEU A 290 -4.48 -29.23 5.00
N VAL A 291 -4.13 -28.05 4.50
CA VAL A 291 -5.13 -27.14 3.90
C VAL A 291 -5.66 -27.64 2.55
N GLN A 292 -4.84 -28.36 1.79
CA GLN A 292 -5.26 -29.04 0.56
C GLN A 292 -6.30 -30.12 0.85
N ALA A 293 -6.16 -30.88 1.94
CA ALA A 293 -7.14 -31.88 2.34
C ALA A 293 -8.51 -31.27 2.70
N GLU A 294 -8.54 -30.04 3.24
CA GLU A 294 -9.76 -29.31 3.59
C GLU A 294 -10.15 -28.22 2.56
N ALA A 295 -9.65 -28.31 1.32
CA ALA A 295 -9.87 -27.32 0.26
C ALA A 295 -11.35 -26.98 0.03
N ALA A 296 -12.25 -27.97 0.15
CA ALA A 296 -13.69 -27.82 -0.01
C ALA A 296 -14.34 -26.89 1.04
N ARG A 297 -13.74 -26.73 2.23
CA ARG A 297 -14.19 -25.78 3.26
C ARG A 297 -13.40 -24.48 3.21
N LEU A 298 -12.09 -24.58 2.97
CA LEU A 298 -11.17 -23.45 2.90
C LEU A 298 -11.53 -22.47 1.78
N CYS A 299 -11.67 -22.95 0.55
CA CYS A 299 -11.82 -22.07 -0.61
C CYS A 299 -13.10 -21.23 -0.52
N PRO A 300 -14.29 -21.79 -0.18
CA PRO A 300 -15.48 -20.97 0.05
C PRO A 300 -15.36 -20.02 1.24
N ALA A 301 -14.68 -20.41 2.32
CA ALA A 301 -14.52 -19.58 3.52
C ALA A 301 -13.66 -18.33 3.24
N VAL A 302 -12.65 -18.44 2.37
CA VAL A 302 -11.74 -17.34 2.02
C VAL A 302 -12.25 -16.56 0.80
N LEU A 303 -12.44 -17.23 -0.34
CA LEU A 303 -12.73 -16.56 -1.61
C LEU A 303 -14.10 -15.85 -1.61
N LEU A 304 -15.07 -16.33 -0.84
CA LEU A 304 -16.40 -15.68 -0.77
C LEU A 304 -16.51 -14.61 0.33
N SER A 305 -15.39 -14.26 0.98
CA SER A 305 -15.32 -13.26 2.06
C SER A 305 -14.63 -11.95 1.63
N ILE A 306 -14.30 -11.80 0.34
CA ILE A 306 -13.66 -10.59 -0.22
C ILE A 306 -14.52 -9.33 -0.13
N ASP A 307 -15.81 -9.46 0.18
CA ASP A 307 -16.76 -8.38 0.38
C ASP A 307 -16.88 -7.91 1.84
N ASP A 308 -16.02 -8.41 2.74
CA ASP A 308 -15.88 -7.83 4.08
C ASP A 308 -15.51 -6.33 3.96
N THR A 309 -16.20 -5.50 4.73
CA THR A 309 -16.03 -4.04 4.66
C THR A 309 -15.29 -3.47 5.86
N ASP A 310 -14.84 -4.32 6.78
CA ASP A 310 -14.14 -3.88 7.99
C ASP A 310 -12.63 -3.68 7.72
N PRO A 311 -12.07 -2.49 7.99
CA PRO A 311 -10.66 -2.20 7.75
C PRO A 311 -9.70 -3.10 8.54
N VAL A 312 -10.13 -3.67 9.68
CA VAL A 312 -9.32 -4.58 10.49
C VAL A 312 -9.18 -5.95 9.82
N VAL A 313 -10.15 -6.34 8.98
CA VAL A 313 -10.25 -7.68 8.41
C VAL A 313 -9.67 -7.74 7.00
N LEU A 314 -9.82 -6.66 6.24
CA LEU A 314 -9.45 -6.58 4.83
C LEU A 314 -8.01 -7.03 4.51
N PRO A 315 -6.95 -6.55 5.20
CA PRO A 315 -5.58 -6.97 4.90
C PRO A 315 -5.42 -8.49 5.01
N SER A 316 -5.93 -9.07 6.11
CA SER A 316 -5.84 -10.50 6.38
C SER A 316 -6.64 -11.34 5.38
N VAL A 317 -7.82 -10.87 4.96
CA VAL A 317 -8.63 -11.54 3.93
C VAL A 317 -7.88 -11.60 2.61
N TRP A 318 -7.32 -10.48 2.15
CA TRP A 318 -6.65 -10.43 0.86
C TRP A 318 -5.34 -11.21 0.84
N GLU A 319 -4.58 -11.17 1.95
CA GLU A 319 -3.42 -12.04 2.14
C GLU A 319 -3.82 -13.52 2.07
N ALA A 320 -4.89 -13.92 2.78
CA ALA A 320 -5.41 -15.28 2.73
C ALA A 320 -5.90 -15.68 1.32
N VAL A 321 -6.53 -14.78 0.57
CA VAL A 321 -6.94 -15.02 -0.83
C VAL A 321 -5.70 -15.34 -1.68
N LEU A 322 -4.65 -14.54 -1.59
CA LEU A 322 -3.42 -14.74 -2.36
C LEU A 322 -2.72 -16.05 -1.99
N HIS A 323 -2.70 -16.42 -0.70
CA HIS A 323 -2.23 -17.73 -0.27
C HIS A 323 -3.07 -18.87 -0.85
N VAL A 324 -4.40 -18.82 -0.75
CA VAL A 324 -5.27 -19.88 -1.26
C VAL A 324 -5.10 -20.09 -2.76
N VAL A 325 -5.11 -19.04 -3.57
CA VAL A 325 -4.95 -19.16 -5.04
C VAL A 325 -3.54 -19.61 -5.45
N SER A 326 -2.55 -19.44 -4.58
CA SER A 326 -1.16 -19.87 -4.84
C SER A 326 -0.86 -21.28 -4.34
N THR A 327 -1.47 -21.69 -3.24
CA THR A 327 -1.21 -22.97 -2.57
C THR A 327 -2.12 -24.09 -3.05
N ILE A 328 -3.38 -23.78 -3.43
CA ILE A 328 -4.41 -24.77 -3.77
C ILE A 328 -4.68 -24.75 -5.30
N PRO A 329 -4.12 -25.67 -6.09
CA PRO A 329 -4.19 -25.62 -7.55
C PRO A 329 -5.63 -25.72 -8.10
N ASP A 330 -6.48 -26.48 -7.41
CA ASP A 330 -7.87 -26.75 -7.77
C ASP A 330 -8.88 -25.88 -7.02
N CYS A 331 -8.45 -24.77 -6.39
CA CYS A 331 -9.31 -23.94 -5.51
C CYS A 331 -10.63 -23.50 -6.16
N TRP A 332 -10.60 -23.19 -7.45
CA TRP A 332 -11.75 -22.75 -8.23
C TRP A 332 -12.73 -23.88 -8.61
N THR A 333 -12.38 -25.15 -8.37
CA THR A 333 -13.33 -26.27 -8.49
C THR A 333 -14.26 -26.34 -7.28
N HIS A 334 -13.80 -25.84 -6.13
CA HIS A 334 -14.53 -25.80 -4.86
C HIS A 334 -15.44 -24.56 -4.73
N VAL A 335 -15.28 -23.56 -5.60
CA VAL A 335 -16.05 -22.30 -5.57
C VAL A 335 -16.56 -21.97 -6.96
N ASN A 336 -17.86 -21.70 -7.10
CA ASN A 336 -18.38 -21.17 -8.35
C ASN A 336 -17.93 -19.71 -8.55
N ALA A 337 -16.88 -19.51 -9.35
CA ALA A 337 -16.30 -18.19 -9.57
C ALA A 337 -17.33 -17.20 -10.17
N LYS A 338 -18.07 -17.62 -11.20
CA LYS A 338 -19.04 -16.77 -11.93
C LYS A 338 -20.23 -16.34 -11.08
N LYS A 339 -20.70 -17.18 -10.15
CA LYS A 339 -21.85 -16.89 -9.28
C LYS A 339 -21.49 -16.38 -7.88
N GLY A 340 -20.29 -16.70 -7.40
CA GLY A 340 -19.86 -16.42 -6.03
C GLY A 340 -18.79 -15.33 -5.95
N PHE A 341 -17.63 -15.59 -6.55
CA PHE A 341 -16.44 -14.72 -6.41
C PHE A 341 -16.54 -13.45 -7.25
N LEU A 342 -16.77 -13.58 -8.56
CA LEU A 342 -16.74 -12.47 -9.50
C LEU A 342 -17.80 -11.39 -9.20
N PRO A 343 -19.07 -11.70 -8.87
CA PRO A 343 -20.05 -10.67 -8.52
C PRO A 343 -19.65 -9.81 -7.31
N LYS A 344 -19.01 -10.43 -6.30
CA LYS A 344 -18.47 -9.72 -5.14
C LYS A 344 -17.30 -8.82 -5.54
N LEU A 345 -16.37 -9.32 -6.36
CA LEU A 345 -15.26 -8.54 -6.89
C LEU A 345 -15.75 -7.34 -7.72
N TRP A 346 -16.73 -7.53 -8.61
CA TRP A 346 -17.33 -6.46 -9.41
C TRP A 346 -17.95 -5.37 -8.54
N THR A 347 -18.67 -5.76 -7.49
CA THR A 347 -19.29 -4.81 -6.57
C THR A 347 -18.21 -4.02 -5.83
N LEU A 348 -17.18 -4.70 -5.31
CA LEU A 348 -16.07 -4.06 -4.62
C LEU A 348 -15.32 -3.06 -5.51
N LEU A 349 -15.06 -3.42 -6.78
CA LEU A 349 -14.41 -2.55 -7.74
C LEU A 349 -15.28 -1.33 -8.11
N LYS A 350 -16.59 -1.54 -8.34
CA LYS A 350 -17.55 -0.46 -8.65
C LYS A 350 -17.72 0.54 -7.50
N ASP A 351 -17.58 0.06 -6.27
CA ASP A 351 -17.63 0.90 -5.06
C ASP A 351 -16.28 1.59 -4.75
N GLY A 352 -15.26 1.45 -5.61
CA GLY A 352 -13.92 2.01 -5.38
C GLY A 352 -13.23 1.43 -4.14
N GLY A 353 -13.50 0.16 -3.81
CA GLY A 353 -13.01 -0.48 -2.60
C GLY A 353 -13.62 0.10 -1.31
N LYS A 354 -14.74 0.82 -1.39
CA LYS A 354 -15.43 1.49 -0.26
C LYS A 354 -14.52 2.42 0.56
N GLY A 355 -13.54 3.05 -0.11
CA GLY A 355 -12.55 3.93 0.53
C GLY A 355 -11.35 3.20 1.15
N MET A 356 -11.11 1.96 0.75
CA MET A 356 -9.97 1.14 1.17
C MET A 356 -9.10 0.77 -0.04
N ALA A 357 -8.97 1.66 -1.04
CA ALA A 357 -8.27 1.36 -2.28
C ALA A 357 -6.80 0.96 -2.02
N LYS A 358 -6.14 1.53 -1.00
CA LYS A 358 -4.77 1.18 -0.60
C LYS A 358 -4.63 -0.28 -0.15
N ALA A 359 -5.61 -0.78 0.61
CA ALA A 359 -5.63 -2.18 1.06
C ALA A 359 -5.92 -3.14 -0.10
N LEU A 360 -6.68 -2.72 -1.10
CA LEU A 360 -7.05 -3.55 -2.25
C LEU A 360 -5.96 -3.59 -3.34
N HIS A 361 -5.34 -2.44 -3.64
CA HIS A 361 -4.46 -2.23 -4.80
C HIS A 361 -3.37 -3.29 -4.96
N HIS A 362 -2.62 -3.56 -3.88
CA HIS A 362 -1.47 -4.46 -3.92
C HIS A 362 -1.86 -5.92 -4.17
N ASN A 363 -3.15 -6.26 -4.06
CA ASN A 363 -3.65 -7.63 -4.21
C ASN A 363 -4.25 -7.93 -5.57
N LEU A 364 -4.75 -6.91 -6.30
CA LEU A 364 -5.49 -7.13 -7.54
C LEU A 364 -4.63 -7.67 -8.68
N MET A 365 -3.45 -7.12 -8.91
CA MET A 365 -2.55 -7.61 -9.95
C MET A 365 -2.00 -9.02 -9.63
N PRO A 366 -1.52 -9.31 -8.40
CA PRO A 366 -1.16 -10.68 -8.03
C PRO A 366 -2.33 -11.67 -8.20
N LEU A 367 -3.54 -11.31 -7.76
CA LEU A 367 -4.73 -12.13 -7.97
C LEU A 367 -4.95 -12.39 -9.47
N LEU A 368 -4.97 -11.34 -10.29
CA LEU A 368 -5.20 -11.42 -11.72
C LEU A 368 -4.20 -12.37 -12.41
N SER A 369 -2.93 -12.35 -11.96
CA SER A 369 -1.88 -13.23 -12.48
C SER A 369 -2.03 -14.71 -12.14
N LYS A 370 -2.93 -15.05 -11.20
CA LYS A 370 -3.18 -16.42 -10.71
C LYS A 370 -4.55 -16.94 -11.12
N LEU A 371 -5.39 -16.14 -11.79
CA LEU A 371 -6.70 -16.59 -12.24
C LEU A 371 -6.56 -17.56 -13.43
N PRO A 372 -7.07 -18.80 -13.33
CA PRO A 372 -7.02 -19.76 -14.42
C PRO A 372 -8.10 -19.49 -15.48
N GLN A 373 -7.93 -20.07 -16.68
CA GLN A 373 -8.88 -19.93 -17.79
C GLN A 373 -10.32 -20.31 -17.43
N GLN A 374 -10.55 -21.30 -16.56
CA GLN A 374 -11.91 -21.65 -16.09
C GLN A 374 -12.65 -20.50 -15.39
N VAL A 375 -11.93 -19.51 -14.84
CA VAL A 375 -12.50 -18.31 -14.23
C VAL A 375 -12.62 -17.19 -15.25
N THR A 376 -11.60 -17.03 -16.11
CA THR A 376 -11.54 -15.91 -17.05
C THR A 376 -12.32 -16.16 -18.34
N ASP A 377 -12.69 -17.39 -18.67
CA ASP A 377 -13.40 -17.72 -19.91
C ASP A 377 -14.89 -17.28 -19.89
N PRO A 378 -15.40 -16.56 -20.92
CA PRO A 378 -14.68 -16.00 -22.07
C PRO A 378 -13.77 -14.81 -21.68
N SER A 379 -12.48 -14.88 -22.02
CA SER A 379 -11.45 -13.93 -21.57
C SER A 379 -11.78 -12.47 -21.91
N LEU A 380 -12.32 -12.22 -23.10
CA LEU A 380 -12.71 -10.87 -23.53
C LEU A 380 -13.80 -10.27 -22.62
N ASP A 381 -14.84 -11.04 -22.30
CA ASP A 381 -15.95 -10.60 -21.44
C ASP A 381 -15.48 -10.36 -20.00
N PHE A 382 -14.62 -11.25 -19.51
CA PHE A 382 -14.00 -11.12 -18.20
C PHE A 382 -13.19 -9.82 -18.08
N TYR A 383 -12.24 -9.58 -18.99
CA TYR A 383 -11.41 -8.38 -18.94
C TYR A 383 -12.24 -7.12 -19.14
N THR A 384 -13.22 -7.14 -20.07
CA THR A 384 -14.13 -6.01 -20.26
C THR A 384 -14.87 -5.68 -18.98
N THR A 385 -15.47 -6.69 -18.34
CA THR A 385 -16.21 -6.50 -17.08
C THR A 385 -15.30 -6.05 -15.93
N PHE A 386 -14.09 -6.60 -15.84
CA PHE A 386 -13.09 -6.25 -14.84
C PHE A 386 -12.72 -4.77 -14.94
N PHE A 387 -12.24 -4.31 -16.10
CA PHE A 387 -11.79 -2.93 -16.28
C PHE A 387 -12.94 -1.93 -16.22
N THR A 388 -14.10 -2.26 -16.80
CA THR A 388 -15.29 -1.38 -16.70
C THR A 388 -15.77 -1.23 -15.27
N SER A 389 -15.83 -2.32 -14.49
CA SER A 389 -16.17 -2.26 -13.05
C SER A 389 -15.15 -1.45 -12.26
N PHE A 390 -13.86 -1.61 -12.58
CA PHE A 390 -12.78 -0.91 -11.88
C PHE A 390 -12.76 0.60 -12.16
N ILE A 391 -12.87 0.98 -13.44
CA ILE A 391 -12.94 2.39 -13.86
C ILE A 391 -14.22 3.06 -13.33
N GLN A 392 -15.34 2.32 -13.24
CA GLN A 392 -16.56 2.82 -12.60
C GLN A 392 -16.33 3.18 -11.13
N GLY A 393 -15.43 2.50 -10.43
CA GLY A 393 -15.02 2.82 -9.06
C GLY A 393 -14.49 4.23 -8.86
N LEU A 394 -13.92 4.86 -9.90
CA LEU A 394 -13.51 6.27 -9.86
C LEU A 394 -14.69 7.23 -9.66
N SER A 395 -15.91 6.79 -9.99
CA SER A 395 -17.12 7.57 -9.78
C SER A 395 -17.70 7.43 -8.36
N SER A 396 -17.11 6.61 -7.49
CA SER A 396 -17.55 6.46 -6.10
C SER A 396 -17.39 7.75 -5.29
N GLU A 397 -18.18 7.90 -4.21
CA GLU A 397 -18.14 9.08 -3.34
C GLU A 397 -16.76 9.27 -2.70
N ARG A 398 -16.16 8.19 -2.20
CA ARG A 398 -14.82 8.24 -1.56
C ARG A 398 -13.71 8.58 -2.54
N ALA A 399 -13.76 8.06 -3.77
CA ALA A 399 -12.79 8.41 -4.81
C ALA A 399 -12.92 9.90 -5.20
N HIS A 400 -14.13 10.45 -5.24
CA HIS A 400 -14.34 11.88 -5.49
C HIS A 400 -13.84 12.77 -4.35
N GLN A 401 -14.04 12.36 -3.09
CA GLN A 401 -13.66 13.17 -1.92
C GLN A 401 -12.15 13.11 -1.60
N SER A 402 -11.47 12.02 -1.96
CA SER A 402 -10.05 11.79 -1.60
C SER A 402 -9.18 11.65 -2.85
N PRO A 403 -8.36 12.67 -3.18
CA PRO A 403 -7.39 12.58 -4.27
C PRO A 403 -6.43 11.40 -4.11
N SER A 404 -6.08 11.05 -2.86
CA SER A 404 -5.19 9.92 -2.58
C SER A 404 -5.83 8.56 -2.88
N GLU A 405 -7.13 8.41 -2.64
CA GLU A 405 -7.86 7.17 -2.99
C GLU A 405 -8.02 7.08 -4.51
N CYS A 406 -8.40 8.18 -5.16
CA CYS A 406 -8.50 8.26 -6.62
C CYS A 406 -7.17 7.89 -7.29
N ALA A 407 -6.06 8.47 -6.81
CA ALA A 407 -4.72 8.17 -7.32
C ALA A 407 -4.36 6.68 -7.20
N VAL A 408 -4.69 6.03 -6.08
CA VAL A 408 -4.44 4.60 -5.89
C VAL A 408 -5.27 3.76 -6.86
N ILE A 409 -6.57 4.07 -7.05
CA ILE A 409 -7.41 3.35 -8.01
C ILE A 409 -6.83 3.48 -9.43
N VAL A 410 -6.47 4.70 -9.84
CA VAL A 410 -5.87 4.97 -11.16
C VAL A 410 -4.58 4.18 -11.34
N THR A 411 -3.67 4.19 -10.36
CA THR A 411 -2.41 3.44 -10.42
C THR A 411 -2.68 1.96 -10.64
N CYS A 412 -3.59 1.37 -9.86
CA CYS A 412 -3.91 -0.05 -9.97
C CYS A 412 -4.50 -0.42 -11.34
N VAL A 413 -5.41 0.41 -11.86
CA VAL A 413 -6.03 0.21 -13.17
C VAL A 413 -4.96 0.18 -14.26
N VAL A 414 -4.05 1.15 -14.26
CA VAL A 414 -2.98 1.23 -15.27
C VAL A 414 -1.98 0.07 -15.11
N GLU A 415 -1.62 -0.31 -13.88
CA GLU A 415 -0.76 -1.48 -13.63
C GLU A 415 -1.39 -2.78 -14.13
N CYS A 416 -2.67 -3.04 -13.82
CA CYS A 416 -3.40 -4.20 -14.31
C CYS A 416 -3.50 -4.19 -15.84
N LEU A 417 -3.74 -3.02 -16.45
CA LEU A 417 -3.82 -2.87 -17.90
C LEU A 417 -2.48 -3.17 -18.56
N ARG A 418 -1.38 -2.62 -18.02
CA ARG A 418 -0.01 -2.94 -18.46
C ARG A 418 0.26 -4.44 -18.39
N TYR A 419 -0.11 -5.08 -17.27
CA TYR A 419 0.03 -6.53 -17.10
C TYR A 419 -0.77 -7.31 -18.15
N CYS A 420 -2.05 -6.98 -18.38
CA CYS A 420 -2.87 -7.69 -19.36
C CYS A 420 -2.34 -7.54 -20.79
N ILE A 421 -1.85 -6.35 -21.18
CA ILE A 421 -1.21 -6.16 -22.48
C ILE A 421 0.06 -7.02 -22.61
N MET A 422 0.81 -7.22 -21.51
CA MET A 422 1.97 -8.11 -21.49
C MET A 422 1.63 -9.59 -21.62
N GLN A 423 0.50 -10.03 -21.09
CA GLN A 423 0.09 -11.42 -21.20
C GLN A 423 -0.54 -11.75 -22.56
N ASN A 424 -0.96 -10.73 -23.31
CA ASN A 424 -1.63 -10.90 -24.60
C ASN A 424 -0.77 -10.25 -25.69
N THR A 425 0.43 -10.77 -25.96
CA THR A 425 1.33 -10.26 -27.01
C THR A 425 1.33 -11.07 -28.29
N GLU A 426 0.66 -12.21 -28.34
CA GLU A 426 0.65 -13.08 -29.52
C GLU A 426 -0.41 -12.62 -30.53
N LYS A 427 -0.25 -13.00 -31.80
CA LYS A 427 -1.13 -12.59 -32.90
C LYS A 427 -2.44 -13.40 -33.00
N GLU A 428 -2.80 -14.12 -31.94
CA GLU A 428 -4.10 -14.79 -31.87
C GLU A 428 -5.24 -13.76 -31.96
N GLU A 429 -6.33 -14.14 -32.62
CA GLU A 429 -7.46 -13.24 -32.87
C GLU A 429 -8.06 -12.74 -31.54
N ASP A 430 -8.20 -13.63 -30.55
CA ASP A 430 -8.74 -13.29 -29.23
C ASP A 430 -7.82 -12.35 -28.45
N GLN A 431 -6.50 -12.60 -28.47
CA GLN A 431 -5.53 -11.71 -27.82
C GLN A 431 -5.51 -10.33 -28.49
N THR A 432 -5.67 -10.27 -29.82
CA THR A 432 -5.77 -9.02 -30.58
C THR A 432 -7.03 -8.24 -30.19
N ARG A 433 -8.17 -8.92 -30.08
CA ARG A 433 -9.43 -8.32 -29.61
C ARG A 433 -9.33 -7.81 -28.17
N ILE A 434 -8.66 -8.56 -27.28
CA ILE A 434 -8.41 -8.12 -25.91
C ILE A 434 -7.54 -6.85 -25.89
N ARG A 435 -6.43 -6.82 -26.63
CA ARG A 435 -5.58 -5.61 -26.75
C ARG A 435 -6.39 -4.42 -27.26
N ALA A 436 -7.14 -4.58 -28.34
CA ALA A 436 -7.98 -3.53 -28.90
C ALA A 436 -9.03 -3.03 -27.89
N MET A 437 -9.69 -3.94 -27.15
CA MET A 437 -10.65 -3.57 -26.10
C MET A 437 -9.98 -2.77 -24.97
N LEU A 438 -8.83 -3.22 -24.46
CA LEU A 438 -8.10 -2.52 -23.40
C LEU A 438 -7.70 -1.10 -23.82
N MET A 439 -7.29 -0.93 -25.08
CA MET A 439 -6.86 0.36 -25.61
C MET A 439 -8.05 1.27 -25.93
N SER A 440 -8.93 0.84 -26.82
CA SER A 440 -9.99 1.68 -27.38
C SER A 440 -11.22 1.80 -26.48
N LEU A 441 -11.53 0.79 -25.67
CA LEU A 441 -12.75 0.76 -24.83
C LEU A 441 -12.48 1.03 -23.35
N GLN A 442 -11.24 0.91 -22.86
CA GLN A 442 -10.93 1.15 -21.44
C GLN A 442 -9.97 2.34 -21.25
N LEU A 443 -8.77 2.29 -21.84
CA LEU A 443 -7.76 3.32 -21.63
C LEU A 443 -8.13 4.66 -22.25
N LEU A 444 -8.54 4.68 -23.53
CA LEU A 444 -8.86 5.91 -24.23
C LEU A 444 -10.05 6.65 -23.58
N PRO A 445 -11.17 5.99 -23.21
CA PRO A 445 -12.25 6.63 -22.45
C PRO A 445 -11.83 7.12 -21.06
N LEU A 446 -10.89 6.44 -20.39
CA LEU A 446 -10.34 6.90 -19.11
C LEU A 446 -9.51 8.19 -19.29
N ILE A 447 -8.70 8.27 -20.36
CA ILE A 447 -7.97 9.49 -20.72
C ILE A 447 -8.97 10.61 -21.04
N GLU A 448 -9.99 10.33 -21.86
CA GLU A 448 -11.05 11.28 -22.20
C GLU A 448 -11.73 11.84 -20.94
N LYS A 449 -12.14 10.97 -20.00
CA LYS A 449 -12.73 11.38 -18.71
C LYS A 449 -11.76 12.27 -17.91
N ALA A 450 -10.46 11.99 -17.98
CA ALA A 450 -9.46 12.78 -17.29
C ALA A 450 -9.23 14.15 -17.93
N LEU A 451 -9.42 14.32 -19.25
CA LEU A 451 -9.30 15.61 -19.90
C LEU A 451 -10.22 16.66 -19.27
N GLY A 452 -11.46 16.29 -18.90
CA GLY A 452 -12.42 17.22 -18.26
C GLY A 452 -12.49 17.16 -16.74
N ASN A 453 -11.58 16.45 -16.04
CA ASN A 453 -11.67 16.26 -14.59
C ASN A 453 -10.37 16.67 -13.88
N PRO A 454 -10.36 17.76 -13.07
CA PRO A 454 -9.12 18.30 -12.52
C PRO A 454 -8.46 17.34 -11.51
N SER A 455 -9.25 16.49 -10.85
CA SER A 455 -8.72 15.49 -9.90
C SER A 455 -7.89 14.42 -10.62
N LEU A 456 -8.29 14.04 -11.84
CA LEU A 456 -7.58 13.07 -12.66
C LEU A 456 -6.40 13.71 -13.40
N GLN A 457 -6.55 14.95 -13.88
CA GLN A 457 -5.46 15.71 -14.52
C GLN A 457 -4.26 15.87 -13.60
N ASN A 458 -4.51 16.25 -12.34
CA ASN A 458 -3.48 16.44 -11.31
C ASN A 458 -3.06 15.13 -10.64
N GLY A 459 -3.70 14.02 -11.00
CA GLY A 459 -3.39 12.68 -10.50
C GLY A 459 -2.26 11.99 -11.27
N PRO A 460 -2.03 10.69 -11.00
CA PRO A 460 -0.93 9.95 -11.61
C PRO A 460 -1.20 9.49 -13.06
N LEU A 461 -2.43 9.64 -13.58
CA LEU A 461 -2.85 9.03 -14.84
C LEU A 461 -1.93 9.41 -16.01
N PHE A 462 -1.73 10.71 -16.26
CA PHE A 462 -0.94 11.16 -17.41
C PHE A 462 0.52 10.71 -17.34
N LEU A 463 1.11 10.71 -16.14
CA LEU A 463 2.45 10.19 -15.93
C LEU A 463 2.52 8.69 -16.22
N LEU A 464 1.59 7.91 -15.66
CA LEU A 464 1.54 6.46 -15.85
C LEU A 464 1.26 6.07 -17.31
N VAL A 465 0.39 6.78 -18.02
CA VAL A 465 0.18 6.55 -19.47
C VAL A 465 1.47 6.84 -20.23
N THR A 466 2.13 7.96 -19.94
CA THR A 466 3.39 8.32 -20.61
C THR A 466 4.49 7.29 -20.36
N GLU A 467 4.68 6.86 -19.12
CA GLU A 467 5.64 5.81 -18.76
C GLU A 467 5.35 4.49 -19.48
N MET A 468 4.07 4.17 -19.67
CA MET A 468 3.65 2.98 -20.41
C MET A 468 4.08 3.07 -21.87
N LEU A 469 3.83 4.20 -22.53
CA LEU A 469 4.25 4.45 -23.92
C LEU A 469 5.77 4.37 -24.07
N VAL A 470 6.51 4.96 -23.13
CA VAL A 470 7.98 4.85 -23.08
C VAL A 470 8.43 3.40 -22.94
N SER A 471 7.72 2.59 -22.15
CA SER A 471 8.03 1.17 -21.99
C SER A 471 7.79 0.38 -23.27
N TRP A 472 6.74 0.70 -24.03
CA TRP A 472 6.45 0.09 -25.32
C TRP A 472 7.46 0.51 -26.38
N GLU A 473 7.87 1.78 -26.40
CA GLU A 473 8.90 2.27 -27.31
C GLU A 473 10.25 1.61 -27.06
N LYS A 474 10.64 1.45 -25.79
CA LYS A 474 11.85 0.70 -25.43
C LYS A 474 11.79 -0.73 -25.93
N ARG A 475 10.63 -1.39 -25.87
CA ARG A 475 10.47 -2.77 -26.37
C ARG A 475 10.40 -2.85 -27.90
N ALA A 476 9.85 -1.83 -28.55
CA ALA A 476 9.87 -1.69 -30.00
C ALA A 476 11.30 -1.43 -30.56
N SER A 477 12.20 -0.89 -29.74
CA SER A 477 13.57 -0.50 -30.13
C SER A 477 14.69 -1.43 -29.63
N LEU A 478 14.52 -2.07 -28.47
CA LEU A 478 15.45 -3.06 -27.94
C LEU A 478 15.18 -4.42 -28.60
N TYR A 479 16.01 -4.82 -29.57
CA TYR A 479 16.47 -6.21 -29.88
C TYR A 479 17.12 -6.19 -31.28
N SER A 480 18.43 -6.37 -31.34
CA SER A 480 19.24 -6.37 -32.56
C SER A 480 19.10 -7.67 -33.38
N GLU A 481 18.72 -7.55 -34.65
CA GLU A 481 19.00 -8.39 -35.85
C GLU A 481 19.08 -9.92 -35.81
N ARG A 482 18.81 -10.60 -34.70
CA ARG A 482 18.65 -12.06 -34.66
C ARG A 482 17.39 -12.40 -33.89
N ASP A 483 16.30 -12.47 -34.63
CA ASP A 483 15.09 -13.27 -34.41
C ASP A 483 13.90 -12.55 -35.06
N THR A 484 13.16 -13.28 -35.88
CA THR A 484 11.87 -12.90 -36.48
C THR A 484 10.81 -12.81 -35.39
N ASP A 485 10.95 -11.86 -34.49
CA ASP A 485 10.20 -11.75 -33.24
C ASP A 485 8.88 -10.99 -33.45
N ASP A 486 7.77 -11.73 -33.47
CA ASP A 486 6.40 -11.23 -33.62
C ASP A 486 6.02 -10.17 -32.58
N SER A 487 6.68 -10.17 -31.40
CA SER A 487 6.39 -9.24 -30.30
C SER A 487 6.80 -7.79 -30.59
N LYS A 488 7.85 -7.56 -31.40
CA LYS A 488 8.28 -6.21 -31.84
C LYS A 488 7.20 -5.51 -32.66
N ASN A 489 6.58 -6.27 -33.57
CA ASN A 489 5.53 -5.77 -34.44
C ASN A 489 4.32 -5.32 -33.60
N VAL A 490 3.96 -6.09 -32.57
CA VAL A 490 2.81 -5.76 -31.71
C VAL A 490 2.99 -4.43 -30.96
N PHE A 491 4.15 -4.14 -30.37
CA PHE A 491 4.35 -2.85 -29.71
C PHE A 491 4.44 -1.66 -30.66
N GLN A 492 4.96 -1.87 -31.88
CA GLN A 492 4.96 -0.82 -32.91
C GLN A 492 3.52 -0.50 -33.36
N VAL A 493 2.70 -1.53 -33.61
CA VAL A 493 1.29 -1.37 -33.95
C VAL A 493 0.52 -0.71 -32.80
N LEU A 494 0.69 -1.16 -31.55
CA LEU A 494 0.04 -0.56 -30.38
C LEU A 494 0.39 0.92 -30.21
N LEU A 495 1.64 1.31 -30.45
CA LEU A 495 2.05 2.72 -30.41
C LEU A 495 1.37 3.53 -31.51
N ALA A 496 1.37 3.02 -32.75
CA ALA A 496 0.73 3.69 -33.88
C ALA A 496 -0.78 3.87 -33.64
N ASP A 497 -1.48 2.77 -33.32
CA ASP A 497 -2.93 2.76 -33.08
C ASP A 497 -3.31 3.69 -31.92
N PHE A 498 -2.52 3.69 -30.84
CA PHE A 498 -2.78 4.57 -29.69
C PHE A 498 -2.62 6.05 -30.05
N TRP A 499 -1.54 6.42 -30.75
CA TRP A 499 -1.31 7.82 -31.13
C TRP A 499 -2.32 8.31 -32.16
N GLU A 500 -2.74 7.47 -33.10
CA GLU A 500 -3.82 7.79 -34.04
C GLU A 500 -5.13 8.05 -33.29
N ALA A 501 -5.53 7.13 -32.42
CA ALA A 501 -6.76 7.27 -31.64
C ALA A 501 -6.72 8.48 -30.69
N LEU A 502 -5.57 8.73 -30.05
CA LEU A 502 -5.37 9.90 -29.18
C LEU A 502 -5.39 11.22 -29.99
N GLY A 503 -4.78 11.23 -31.17
CA GLY A 503 -4.82 12.37 -32.09
C GLY A 503 -6.25 12.72 -32.49
N LEU A 504 -7.02 11.72 -32.92
CA LEU A 504 -8.45 11.88 -33.24
C LEU A 504 -9.26 12.40 -32.05
N LEU A 505 -8.99 11.87 -30.84
CA LEU A 505 -9.61 12.36 -29.61
C LEU A 505 -9.34 13.84 -29.38
N PHE A 506 -8.07 14.27 -29.48
CA PHE A 506 -7.70 15.67 -29.27
C PHE A 506 -8.28 16.59 -30.35
N VAL A 507 -8.28 16.17 -31.62
CA VAL A 507 -8.91 16.93 -32.71
C VAL A 507 -10.38 17.15 -32.42
N ARG A 508 -11.12 16.15 -31.91
CA ARG A 508 -12.54 16.29 -31.57
C ARG A 508 -12.81 17.37 -30.51
N TYR A 509 -11.89 17.56 -29.56
CA TYR A 509 -12.00 18.59 -28.52
C TYR A 509 -11.56 19.98 -29.00
N VAL A 510 -10.50 20.03 -29.79
CA VAL A 510 -9.90 21.28 -30.28
C VAL A 510 -10.65 21.83 -31.49
N ASP A 511 -11.22 20.99 -32.34
CA ASP A 511 -12.03 21.41 -33.48
C ASP A 511 -13.49 21.65 -33.08
N ASN A 512 -13.70 22.40 -31.99
CA ASN A 512 -15.01 22.77 -31.49
C ASN A 512 -15.01 24.25 -31.10
N GLU A 513 -15.93 25.03 -31.65
CA GLU A 513 -16.06 26.47 -31.33
C GLU A 513 -16.31 26.71 -29.84
N GLU A 514 -17.05 25.80 -29.21
CA GLU A 514 -17.37 25.81 -27.79
C GLU A 514 -16.42 24.92 -26.97
N ALA A 515 -15.17 24.72 -27.42
CA ALA A 515 -14.19 23.92 -26.70
C ALA A 515 -14.12 24.30 -25.20
N ASP A 516 -14.21 23.28 -24.35
CA ASP A 516 -14.11 23.41 -22.90
C ASP A 516 -12.67 23.79 -22.50
N PRO A 517 -12.43 24.96 -21.88
CA PRO A 517 -11.09 25.37 -21.46
C PRO A 517 -10.41 24.35 -20.56
N GLN A 518 -11.17 23.64 -19.72
CA GLN A 518 -10.62 22.64 -18.81
C GLN A 518 -10.14 21.39 -19.57
N ALA A 519 -10.88 20.96 -20.60
CA ALA A 519 -10.44 19.90 -21.50
C ALA A 519 -9.17 20.29 -22.27
N LEU A 520 -9.08 21.53 -22.76
CA LEU A 520 -7.89 22.05 -23.43
C LEU A 520 -6.67 22.08 -22.50
N GLU A 521 -6.85 22.50 -21.24
CA GLU A 521 -5.81 22.43 -20.21
C GLU A 521 -5.37 20.99 -19.91
N GLY A 522 -6.31 20.05 -19.86
CA GLY A 522 -6.01 18.62 -19.72
C GLY A 522 -5.16 18.08 -20.87
N ILE A 523 -5.48 18.44 -22.11
CA ILE A 523 -4.69 18.08 -23.30
C ILE A 523 -3.29 18.67 -23.21
N ALA A 524 -3.17 19.96 -22.89
CA ALA A 524 -1.87 20.63 -22.73
C ALA A 524 -1.02 19.94 -21.67
N THR A 525 -1.62 19.59 -20.53
CA THR A 525 -0.94 18.92 -19.41
C THR A 525 -0.43 17.54 -19.81
N LEU A 526 -1.25 16.71 -20.46
CA LEU A 526 -0.82 15.38 -20.92
C LEU A 526 0.35 15.47 -21.91
N LEU A 527 0.27 16.41 -22.86
CA LEU A 527 1.34 16.64 -23.83
C LEU A 527 2.62 17.16 -23.15
N GLN A 528 2.50 18.06 -22.16
CA GLN A 528 3.64 18.57 -21.40
C GLN A 528 4.34 17.47 -20.59
N VAL A 529 3.58 16.64 -19.87
CA VAL A 529 4.10 15.48 -19.14
C VAL A 529 4.85 14.53 -20.07
N SER A 530 4.28 14.27 -21.26
CA SER A 530 4.89 13.45 -22.30
C SER A 530 6.25 13.98 -22.75
N LEU A 531 6.34 15.30 -22.95
CA LEU A 531 7.58 15.96 -23.35
C LEU A 531 8.66 15.90 -22.25
N VAL A 532 8.28 16.16 -21.00
CA VAL A 532 9.23 16.17 -19.86
C VAL A 532 9.87 14.79 -19.71
N LEU A 533 9.08 13.72 -19.79
CA LEU A 533 9.60 12.36 -19.67
C LEU A 533 10.51 12.01 -20.86
N ALA A 534 10.12 12.36 -22.09
CA ALA A 534 10.95 12.16 -23.28
C ALA A 534 12.31 12.87 -23.19
N LYS A 535 12.36 14.10 -22.66
CA LYS A 535 13.62 14.85 -22.43
C LYS A 535 14.49 14.21 -21.35
N SER A 536 13.90 13.69 -20.26
CA SER A 536 14.63 13.07 -19.16
C SER A 536 15.41 11.80 -19.58
N LEU A 537 14.85 11.01 -20.50
CA LEU A 537 15.48 9.79 -21.02
C LEU A 537 16.74 10.08 -21.86
N LYS A 538 16.75 11.20 -22.61
CA LYS A 538 17.93 11.65 -23.37
C LYS A 538 19.10 12.03 -22.45
N HIS A 539 18.80 12.55 -21.26
CA HIS A 539 19.82 12.94 -20.28
C HIS A 539 20.45 11.75 -19.54
N ILE A 540 19.70 10.65 -19.36
CA ILE A 540 20.20 9.40 -18.75
C ILE A 540 21.09 8.63 -19.74
N GLN A 541 20.75 8.63 -21.04
CA GLN A 541 21.60 8.02 -22.07
C GLN A 541 22.96 8.72 -22.23
N LYS A 542 23.04 10.04 -22.06
CA LYS A 542 24.32 10.79 -22.03
C LYS A 542 25.20 10.48 -20.79
N LYS A 543 24.66 9.86 -19.73
CA LYS A 543 25.41 9.54 -18.49
C LYS A 543 25.94 8.10 -18.39
N LYS A 544 25.60 7.21 -19.31
CA LYS A 544 26.17 5.85 -19.42
C LYS A 544 27.30 5.79 -20.46
N SER A 545 28.33 6.61 -20.26
CA SER A 545 29.66 6.37 -20.83
C SER A 545 30.71 6.52 -19.75
N VAL A 546 30.55 5.80 -18.63
CA VAL A 546 31.66 5.53 -17.73
C VAL A 546 32.29 4.23 -18.20
N LYS A 547 33.45 4.34 -18.84
CA LYS A 547 34.36 3.20 -19.03
C LYS A 547 34.63 2.60 -17.66
N ILE A 548 34.11 1.40 -17.42
CA ILE A 548 34.48 0.58 -16.26
C ILE A 548 35.93 0.19 -16.48
N CYS A 549 36.84 0.86 -15.76
CA CYS A 549 38.23 0.44 -15.64
C CYS A 549 38.26 -0.63 -14.54
N PHE A 550 38.52 -1.88 -14.91
CA PHE A 550 38.85 -2.91 -13.94
C PHE A 550 40.26 -2.64 -13.42
N SER A 551 40.37 -2.26 -12.15
CA SER A 551 41.64 -2.24 -11.43
C SER A 551 42.21 -3.67 -11.42
N LYS A 552 43.38 -3.85 -12.03
CA LYS A 552 44.24 -5.02 -11.78
C LYS A 552 45.31 -4.64 -10.75
N PRO A 553 45.74 -5.60 -9.91
CA PRO A 553 46.59 -5.34 -8.77
C PRO A 553 48.02 -5.01 -9.21
N GLU A 554 48.69 -4.23 -8.37
CA GLU A 554 50.10 -3.84 -8.48
C GLU A 554 51.02 -5.05 -8.45
N ASP A 555 52.04 -5.05 -9.32
CA ASP A 555 53.37 -5.59 -8.99
C ASP A 555 54.45 -4.95 -9.87
N ASN A 556 55.62 -4.75 -9.24
CA ASN A 556 56.76 -3.94 -9.65
C ASN A 556 57.59 -4.49 -10.83
N GLU A 557 58.15 -3.59 -11.67
CA GLU A 557 59.59 -3.28 -11.81
C GLU A 557 59.97 -2.67 -13.19
N LYS A 558 60.59 -1.47 -13.10
CA LYS A 558 61.56 -0.76 -13.95
C LYS A 558 61.79 -1.20 -15.42
N THR A 559 61.68 -0.24 -16.37
CA THR A 559 62.81 0.49 -17.02
C THR A 559 62.37 1.29 -18.26
N GLY A 560 62.80 2.57 -18.34
CA GLY A 560 63.50 3.14 -19.50
C GLY A 560 62.75 3.60 -20.77
N VAL A 561 62.87 4.92 -21.00
CA VAL A 561 63.14 5.62 -22.29
C VAL A 561 61.98 6.40 -22.95
N GLU A 562 62.31 7.68 -23.16
CA GLU A 562 61.60 8.80 -23.78
C GLU A 562 61.34 8.63 -25.29
N GLY A 563 60.33 9.35 -25.82
CA GLY A 563 60.39 9.84 -27.20
C GLY A 563 59.08 9.97 -27.99
N ALA A 564 58.63 11.23 -28.12
CA ALA A 564 57.99 11.85 -29.30
C ALA A 564 56.47 11.70 -29.57
N GLY A 565 55.79 12.87 -29.65
CA GLY A 565 54.78 13.14 -30.66
C GLY A 565 53.34 13.36 -30.20
N VAL A 566 53.03 14.48 -29.51
CA VAL A 566 51.64 14.96 -29.33
C VAL A 566 51.35 16.02 -30.38
N GLU A 567 50.68 15.63 -31.47
CA GLU A 567 49.85 16.54 -32.26
C GLU A 567 48.42 16.51 -31.70
N LYS A 568 47.91 17.69 -31.33
CA LYS A 568 46.49 17.90 -31.01
C LYS A 568 45.74 18.26 -32.30
N PRO A 569 44.70 17.52 -32.72
CA PRO A 569 43.63 18.09 -33.51
C PRO A 569 42.54 18.59 -32.56
N GLY A 570 42.11 19.84 -32.77
CA GLY A 570 41.05 20.49 -32.01
C GLY A 570 39.68 19.81 -32.15
N PRO A 571 38.71 20.16 -31.29
CA PRO A 571 37.37 19.59 -31.36
C PRO A 571 36.70 20.07 -32.64
N VAL A 572 36.51 19.16 -33.57
CA VAL A 572 35.61 19.33 -34.71
C VAL A 572 34.19 19.41 -34.15
N LEU A 573 33.56 20.56 -34.38
CA LEU A 573 32.15 20.81 -34.10
C LEU A 573 31.32 19.94 -35.06
N VAL A 574 30.93 18.74 -34.63
CA VAL A 574 29.99 17.90 -35.36
C VAL A 574 28.57 18.29 -34.95
N ASN A 575 27.82 18.80 -35.91
CA ASN A 575 26.39 19.13 -35.83
C ASN A 575 25.59 17.98 -35.19
N GLU A 576 24.97 18.23 -34.03
CA GLU A 576 23.89 17.40 -33.49
C GLU A 576 22.68 17.47 -34.45
N THR A 577 22.57 16.50 -35.36
CA THR A 577 21.31 16.18 -36.03
C THR A 577 20.86 14.79 -35.57
N ALA A 578 20.09 14.74 -34.50
CA ALA A 578 19.47 13.52 -33.99
C ALA A 578 17.94 13.64 -34.05
N PHE A 579 17.37 13.35 -35.22
CA PHE A 579 16.01 12.81 -35.33
C PHE A 579 16.06 11.37 -34.78
N GLY A 580 15.23 10.84 -33.88
CA GLY A 580 13.95 11.21 -33.27
C GLY A 580 13.26 9.86 -33.03
N SER A 581 12.96 9.46 -31.79
CA SER A 581 12.38 8.14 -31.51
C SER A 581 10.94 8.03 -32.09
N LEU A 582 10.40 6.82 -32.31
CA LEU A 582 9.08 6.62 -32.96
C LEU A 582 7.95 7.35 -32.21
N GLN A 583 8.00 7.36 -30.88
CA GLN A 583 7.11 8.14 -30.01
C GLN A 583 7.26 9.64 -30.24
N THR A 584 8.49 10.13 -30.49
CA THR A 584 8.75 11.55 -30.75
C THR A 584 8.13 12.01 -32.08
N GLN A 585 8.07 11.13 -33.09
CA GLN A 585 7.48 11.48 -34.39
C GLN A 585 5.95 11.61 -34.31
N HIS A 586 5.25 10.57 -33.85
CA HIS A 586 3.79 10.61 -33.70
C HIS A 586 3.34 11.75 -32.78
N PHE A 587 4.06 11.95 -31.68
CA PHE A 587 3.81 13.04 -30.75
C PHE A 587 3.97 14.43 -31.38
N GLU A 588 5.03 14.64 -32.17
CA GLU A 588 5.25 15.92 -32.86
C GLU A 588 4.20 16.17 -33.95
N ASP A 589 3.76 15.12 -34.65
CA ASP A 589 2.72 15.22 -35.68
C ASP A 589 1.37 15.64 -35.06
N VAL A 590 0.98 15.05 -33.92
CA VAL A 590 -0.23 15.45 -33.17
C VAL A 590 -0.14 16.91 -32.71
N VAL A 591 0.98 17.33 -32.10
CA VAL A 591 1.16 18.72 -31.65
C VAL A 591 1.05 19.71 -32.81
N CYS A 592 1.65 19.40 -33.97
CA CYS A 592 1.57 20.25 -35.16
C CYS A 592 0.12 20.36 -35.66
N GLN A 593 -0.62 19.25 -35.70
CA GLN A 593 -2.02 19.23 -36.12
C GLN A 593 -2.89 20.10 -35.21
N LEU A 594 -2.74 19.98 -33.88
CA LEU A 594 -3.51 20.78 -32.93
C LEU A 594 -3.17 22.28 -33.03
N ALA A 595 -1.90 22.63 -33.20
CA ALA A 595 -1.48 24.02 -33.37
C ALA A 595 -2.09 24.64 -34.64
N GLN A 596 -2.17 23.88 -35.74
CA GLN A 596 -2.82 24.30 -36.98
C GLN A 596 -4.32 24.54 -36.79
N LEU A 597 -5.03 23.62 -36.11
CA LEU A 597 -6.46 23.79 -35.81
C LEU A 597 -6.71 25.04 -34.96
N CYS A 598 -5.94 25.24 -33.89
CA CYS A 598 -6.06 26.45 -33.07
C CYS A 598 -5.86 27.71 -33.91
N LEU A 599 -4.87 27.71 -34.82
CA LEU A 599 -4.62 28.84 -35.69
C LEU A 599 -5.81 29.15 -36.61
N VAL A 600 -6.51 28.13 -37.13
CA VAL A 600 -7.74 28.31 -37.91
C VAL A 600 -8.81 29.00 -37.06
N HIS A 601 -9.12 28.46 -35.88
CA HIS A 601 -10.14 29.02 -34.99
C HIS A 601 -9.80 30.43 -34.48
N VAL A 602 -8.53 30.73 -34.23
CA VAL A 602 -8.09 32.08 -33.84
C VAL A 602 -8.24 33.07 -34.99
N ASN A 603 -7.84 32.70 -36.22
CA ASN A 603 -7.91 33.60 -37.37
C ASN A 603 -9.33 33.81 -37.88
N GLU A 604 -10.10 32.73 -38.03
CA GLU A 604 -11.41 32.77 -38.69
C GLU A 604 -12.52 33.15 -37.71
N LYS A 605 -12.39 32.79 -36.42
CA LYS A 605 -13.45 32.91 -35.42
C LYS A 605 -13.08 33.77 -34.22
N ASN A 606 -11.89 34.40 -34.21
CA ASN A 606 -11.38 35.23 -33.10
C ASN A 606 -11.47 34.55 -31.73
N SER A 607 -11.21 33.25 -31.68
CA SER A 607 -11.45 32.44 -30.49
C SER A 607 -10.35 32.59 -29.43
N GLU A 608 -10.64 33.29 -28.33
CA GLU A 608 -9.70 33.53 -27.21
C GLU A 608 -9.20 32.22 -26.58
N ARG A 609 -10.10 31.24 -26.36
CA ARG A 609 -9.76 29.94 -25.75
C ARG A 609 -8.72 29.15 -26.56
N HIS A 610 -8.82 29.19 -27.89
CA HIS A 610 -7.87 28.52 -28.79
C HIS A 610 -6.53 29.24 -28.82
N LEU A 611 -6.53 30.56 -28.63
CA LEU A 611 -5.30 31.34 -28.52
C LEU A 611 -4.56 31.03 -27.22
N VAL A 612 -5.28 30.95 -26.10
CA VAL A 612 -4.73 30.53 -24.80
C VAL A 612 -4.10 29.15 -24.93
N PHE A 613 -4.83 28.17 -25.48
CA PHE A 613 -4.33 26.82 -25.68
C PHE A 613 -3.12 26.76 -26.65
N LEU A 614 -3.16 27.50 -27.76
CA LEU A 614 -2.02 27.63 -28.69
C LEU A 614 -0.79 28.20 -27.98
N SER A 615 -0.95 29.22 -27.13
CA SER A 615 0.12 29.78 -26.31
C SER A 615 0.75 28.72 -25.39
N HIS A 616 -0.06 27.87 -24.74
CA HIS A 616 0.43 26.76 -23.91
C HIS A 616 1.21 25.69 -24.71
N LEU A 617 0.74 25.35 -25.90
CA LEU A 617 1.46 24.44 -26.81
C LEU A 617 2.81 25.03 -27.20
N LEU A 618 2.84 26.25 -27.73
CA LEU A 618 4.08 26.89 -28.19
C LEU A 618 5.10 27.11 -27.07
N ARG A 619 4.63 27.41 -25.85
CA ARG A 619 5.47 27.51 -24.66
C ARG A 619 6.16 26.19 -24.32
N SER A 620 5.45 25.08 -24.51
CA SER A 620 5.96 23.76 -24.16
C SER A 620 6.85 23.17 -25.28
N PHE A 621 6.57 23.50 -26.54
CA PHE A 621 7.18 22.89 -27.72
C PHE A 621 8.03 23.88 -28.54
N HIS A 622 9.36 23.80 -28.37
CA HIS A 622 10.33 24.64 -29.09
C HIS A 622 10.88 23.97 -30.36
N THR A 623 10.06 23.26 -31.15
CA THR A 623 10.53 22.71 -32.43
C THR A 623 10.11 23.61 -33.60
N PRO A 624 11.02 23.89 -34.56
CA PRO A 624 10.68 24.68 -35.74
C PRO A 624 9.53 24.11 -36.58
N ARG A 625 9.18 22.81 -36.42
CA ARG A 625 8.08 22.16 -37.12
C ARG A 625 6.70 22.63 -36.65
N VAL A 626 6.52 22.92 -35.36
CA VAL A 626 5.24 23.42 -34.82
C VAL A 626 4.87 24.78 -35.40
N PHE A 627 5.88 25.57 -35.81
CA PHE A 627 5.70 26.85 -36.47
C PHE A 627 5.53 26.75 -38.01
N ARG A 628 5.57 25.54 -38.60
CA ARG A 628 5.34 25.37 -40.05
C ARG A 628 3.83 25.30 -40.31
N PHE A 629 3.29 26.40 -40.78
CA PHE A 629 1.88 26.52 -41.17
C PHE A 629 1.73 26.47 -42.70
N PRO A 630 0.65 25.86 -43.23
CA PRO A 630 0.42 25.78 -44.68
C PRO A 630 0.38 27.16 -45.32
N SER A 631 1.02 27.30 -46.48
CA SER A 631 1.16 28.54 -47.25
C SER A 631 -0.17 29.12 -47.79
N GLY A 632 -1.30 28.47 -47.51
CA GLY A 632 -2.65 28.84 -47.93
C GLY A 632 -3.34 29.89 -47.05
N PHE A 633 -2.80 30.22 -45.87
CA PHE A 633 -3.32 31.29 -45.01
C PHE A 633 -2.79 32.70 -45.39
N LYS A 634 -2.34 32.89 -46.64
CA LYS A 634 -2.00 34.21 -47.19
C LYS A 634 -3.26 35.02 -47.44
N GLN A 635 -3.94 35.47 -46.39
CA GLN A 635 -4.84 36.61 -46.56
C GLN A 635 -3.95 37.85 -46.63
N CYS A 636 -3.80 38.37 -47.85
CA CYS A 636 -3.05 39.59 -48.14
C CYS A 636 -3.56 40.76 -47.30
N PHE A 637 -2.96 40.98 -46.14
CA PHE A 637 -3.02 42.27 -45.46
C PHE A 637 -1.82 43.08 -45.90
N VAL A 638 -2.07 44.02 -46.81
CA VAL A 638 -1.13 45.09 -47.16
C VAL A 638 -0.95 45.94 -45.90
N ILE A 639 0.08 45.65 -45.12
CA ILE A 639 0.54 46.55 -44.07
C ILE A 639 1.12 47.77 -44.80
N GLY A 640 0.51 48.93 -44.57
CA GLY A 640 0.96 50.20 -45.13
C GLY A 640 2.44 50.45 -44.84
N LYS A 641 3.20 50.61 -45.93
CA LYS A 641 4.53 51.22 -46.08
C LYS A 641 5.22 51.60 -44.75
N SER A 642 6.06 50.70 -44.24
CA SER A 642 7.22 51.06 -43.43
C SER A 642 8.42 50.16 -43.78
N GLU A 643 9.63 50.70 -43.63
CA GLU A 643 10.89 50.31 -44.27
C GLU A 643 11.46 48.93 -43.88
N VAL A 644 10.81 47.83 -44.30
CA VAL A 644 11.36 46.46 -44.15
C VAL A 644 11.40 45.67 -45.47
N GLU A 645 11.19 46.30 -46.62
CA GLU A 645 11.20 45.63 -47.94
C GLU A 645 12.52 45.71 -48.71
N LYS A 646 13.66 45.56 -48.04
CA LYS A 646 14.93 45.28 -48.73
C LYS A 646 15.69 44.14 -48.07
N ASP A 647 15.01 43.03 -47.87
CA ASP A 647 15.60 41.70 -47.88
C ASP A 647 14.45 40.67 -48.00
N GLU A 648 13.97 40.47 -49.22
CA GLU A 648 13.29 39.23 -49.66
C GLU A 648 14.27 38.02 -49.64
N VAL A 649 15.23 38.02 -48.70
CA VAL A 649 16.23 36.98 -48.53
C VAL A 649 15.70 35.99 -47.50
N ASN A 650 14.88 35.08 -48.00
CA ASN A 650 14.77 33.72 -47.48
C ASN A 650 14.49 33.65 -45.97
N LEU A 651 13.26 34.00 -45.54
CA LEU A 651 12.76 33.63 -44.21
C LEU A 651 12.69 32.09 -44.12
N LYS A 652 13.83 31.45 -43.85
CA LYS A 652 13.93 29.99 -43.70
C LYS A 652 13.38 29.51 -42.36
N ASN A 653 13.23 30.42 -41.39
CA ASN A 653 12.80 30.10 -40.03
C ASN A 653 11.26 30.23 -39.89
N PRO A 654 10.52 29.12 -39.72
CA PRO A 654 9.06 29.15 -39.60
C PRO A 654 8.57 29.93 -38.36
N ALA A 655 9.36 29.96 -37.27
CA ALA A 655 9.01 30.71 -36.06
C ALA A 655 9.04 32.23 -36.29
N LEU A 656 9.99 32.71 -37.09
CA LEU A 656 10.10 34.14 -37.47
C LEU A 656 8.90 34.55 -38.33
N GLN A 657 8.51 33.71 -39.30
CA GLN A 657 7.34 33.95 -40.15
C GLN A 657 6.06 34.04 -39.30
N PHE A 658 5.84 33.06 -38.43
CA PHE A 658 4.68 33.04 -37.53
C PHE A 658 4.59 34.31 -36.67
N LEU A 659 5.71 34.76 -36.10
CA LEU A 659 5.75 35.93 -35.25
C LEU A 659 5.38 37.21 -36.02
N LEU A 660 5.98 37.42 -37.21
CA LEU A 660 5.75 38.61 -38.02
C LEU A 660 4.34 38.65 -38.64
N GLU A 661 3.86 37.52 -39.16
CA GLU A 661 2.60 37.45 -39.89
C GLU A 661 1.36 37.35 -38.97
N ARG A 662 1.53 36.90 -37.72
CA ARG A 662 0.40 36.63 -36.81
C ARG A 662 0.52 37.37 -35.48
N VAL A 663 1.49 36.99 -34.66
CA VAL A 663 1.56 37.48 -33.26
C VAL A 663 1.68 39.00 -33.21
N LEU A 664 2.49 39.61 -34.08
CA LEU A 664 2.65 41.08 -34.15
C LEU A 664 1.51 41.82 -34.85
N VAL A 665 0.56 41.10 -35.45
CA VAL A 665 -0.70 41.64 -35.98
C VAL A 665 -1.76 41.64 -34.88
N TRP A 666 -1.83 40.58 -34.07
CA TRP A 666 -2.77 40.47 -32.95
C TRP A 666 -2.40 41.37 -31.75
N LEU A 667 -1.10 41.57 -31.50
CA LEU A 667 -0.61 42.33 -30.35
C LEU A 667 -1.16 43.77 -30.23
N PRO A 668 -1.26 44.58 -31.30
CA PRO A 668 -1.83 45.93 -31.24
C PRO A 668 -3.37 46.02 -31.28
N GLU A 669 -4.11 44.91 -31.38
CA GLU A 669 -5.58 44.94 -31.49
C GLU A 669 -6.25 45.51 -30.22
N LYS A 670 -7.09 46.54 -30.38
CA LYS A 670 -7.75 47.21 -29.24
C LYS A 670 -8.88 46.36 -28.66
N GLY A 671 -8.91 46.21 -27.33
CA GLY A 671 -10.01 45.55 -26.60
C GLY A 671 -9.79 44.08 -26.27
N ARG A 672 -8.63 43.51 -26.63
CA ARG A 672 -8.21 42.15 -26.27
C ARG A 672 -7.88 42.00 -24.78
N ARG A 673 -8.22 40.85 -24.20
CA ARG A 673 -7.97 40.50 -22.79
C ARG A 673 -6.85 39.47 -22.61
N ASP A 674 -6.44 38.82 -23.70
CA ASP A 674 -5.50 37.71 -23.81
C ASP A 674 -4.05 38.16 -24.14
N THR A 675 -3.73 39.44 -23.93
CA THR A 675 -2.43 40.04 -24.29
C THR A 675 -1.23 39.34 -23.63
N GLY A 676 -1.39 38.80 -22.42
CA GLY A 676 -0.34 38.03 -21.75
C GLY A 676 0.05 36.74 -22.48
N HIS A 677 -0.91 36.07 -23.13
CA HIS A 677 -0.65 34.86 -23.92
C HIS A 677 0.04 35.17 -25.24
N LEU A 678 -0.27 36.31 -25.87
CA LEU A 678 0.44 36.80 -27.05
C LEU A 678 1.89 37.15 -26.72
N VAL A 679 2.14 37.80 -25.58
CA VAL A 679 3.51 38.05 -25.10
C VAL A 679 4.26 36.72 -24.91
N GLU A 680 3.64 35.70 -24.33
CA GLU A 680 4.25 34.38 -24.21
C GLU A 680 4.59 33.74 -25.56
N MET A 681 3.72 33.92 -26.58
CA MET A 681 3.98 33.43 -27.94
C MET A 681 5.15 34.15 -28.62
N VAL A 682 5.36 35.43 -28.32
CA VAL A 682 6.57 36.16 -28.75
C VAL A 682 7.82 35.47 -28.21
N PHE A 683 7.91 35.26 -26.89
CA PHE A 683 9.09 34.62 -26.28
C PHE A 683 9.27 33.16 -26.71
N SER A 684 8.16 32.43 -26.89
CA SER A 684 8.19 31.04 -27.38
C SER A 684 8.74 30.97 -28.80
N SER A 685 8.35 31.88 -29.68
CA SER A 685 8.87 31.94 -31.05
C SER A 685 10.35 32.36 -31.07
N LEU A 686 10.74 33.33 -30.23
CA LEU A 686 12.12 33.79 -30.09
C LEU A 686 13.09 32.69 -29.64
N SER A 687 12.62 31.69 -28.87
CA SER A 687 13.43 30.54 -28.47
C SER A 687 13.92 29.69 -29.66
N CYS A 688 13.25 29.78 -30.80
CA CYS A 688 13.58 29.10 -32.05
C CYS A 688 14.29 30.01 -33.07
N CYS A 689 14.58 31.26 -32.69
CA CYS A 689 15.23 32.26 -33.54
C CYS A 689 16.72 32.39 -33.21
N SER A 690 17.53 32.71 -34.23
CA SER A 690 18.93 33.10 -34.04
C SER A 690 19.03 34.46 -33.34
N GLN A 691 20.22 34.75 -32.78
CA GLN A 691 20.46 36.02 -32.09
C GLN A 691 20.18 37.25 -32.96
N GLN A 692 20.53 37.18 -34.24
CA GLN A 692 20.31 38.27 -35.20
C GLN A 692 18.82 38.48 -35.48
N GLU A 693 18.05 37.39 -35.64
CA GLU A 693 16.59 37.44 -35.84
C GLU A 693 15.88 37.99 -34.59
N THR A 694 16.32 37.58 -33.39
CA THR A 694 15.78 38.07 -32.12
C THR A 694 15.98 39.57 -31.95
N THR A 695 17.18 40.09 -32.16
CA THR A 695 17.44 41.54 -32.06
C THR A 695 16.60 42.34 -33.07
N ARG A 696 16.44 41.83 -34.30
CA ARG A 696 15.61 42.47 -35.34
C ARG A 696 14.14 42.55 -34.92
N ILE A 697 13.57 41.45 -34.45
CA ILE A 697 12.17 41.41 -33.99
C ILE A 697 11.96 42.38 -32.82
N LEU A 698 12.83 42.34 -31.81
CA LEU A 698 12.68 43.18 -30.62
C LEU A 698 12.78 44.67 -30.96
N ASN A 699 13.64 45.03 -31.91
CA ASN A 699 13.69 46.39 -32.45
C ASN A 699 12.36 46.77 -33.13
N HIS A 700 11.79 45.87 -33.92
CA HIS A 700 10.51 46.09 -34.59
C HIS A 700 9.34 46.23 -33.60
N ILE A 701 9.32 45.43 -32.52
CA ILE A 701 8.34 45.56 -31.42
C ILE A 701 8.47 46.93 -30.75
N SER A 702 9.69 47.41 -30.48
CA SER A 702 9.93 48.71 -29.86
C SER A 702 9.51 49.91 -30.72
N THR A 703 9.30 49.71 -32.02
CA THR A 703 8.85 50.75 -32.96
C THR A 703 7.34 50.75 -33.22
N LYS A 704 6.59 49.77 -32.68
CA LYS A 704 5.12 49.71 -32.82
C LYS A 704 4.43 50.47 -31.68
N ASP A 705 3.31 51.12 -32.01
CA ASP A 705 2.45 51.81 -31.04
C ASP A 705 1.63 50.78 -30.23
N LEU A 706 2.24 50.26 -29.17
CA LEU A 706 1.65 49.27 -28.27
C LEU A 706 1.10 49.94 -27.01
N GLN A 707 0.00 49.40 -26.48
CA GLN A 707 -0.54 49.87 -25.21
C GLN A 707 0.45 49.63 -24.06
N TRP A 708 0.55 50.60 -23.14
CA TRP A 708 1.44 50.53 -21.97
C TRP A 708 1.32 49.23 -21.15
N GLY A 709 0.12 48.66 -21.05
CA GLY A 709 -0.10 47.38 -20.37
C GLY A 709 0.63 46.19 -21.01
N ILE A 710 0.75 46.16 -22.34
CA ILE A 710 1.47 45.12 -23.09
C ILE A 710 2.97 45.28 -22.90
N ILE A 711 3.46 46.53 -22.94
CA ILE A 711 4.85 46.86 -22.68
C ILE A 711 5.26 46.38 -21.28
N LEU A 712 4.43 46.65 -20.27
CA LEU A 712 4.66 46.19 -18.89
C LEU A 712 4.72 44.65 -18.80
N GLN A 713 3.85 43.93 -19.49
CA GLN A 713 3.86 42.46 -19.53
C GLN A 713 5.13 41.90 -20.18
N ILE A 714 5.60 42.52 -21.27
CA ILE A 714 6.87 42.16 -21.91
C ILE A 714 8.02 42.36 -20.92
N ILE A 715 8.08 43.50 -20.23
CA ILE A 715 9.11 43.80 -19.22
C ILE A 715 9.07 42.79 -18.08
N GLN A 716 7.88 42.50 -17.54
CA GLN A 716 7.71 41.52 -16.47
C GLN A 716 8.22 40.14 -16.90
N ARG A 717 7.92 39.70 -18.13
CA ARG A 717 8.36 38.39 -18.63
C ARG A 717 9.87 38.32 -18.82
N VAL A 718 10.49 39.38 -19.34
CA VAL A 718 11.95 39.56 -19.44
C VAL A 718 12.60 39.41 -18.07
N CYS A 719 12.07 40.08 -17.04
CA CYS A 719 12.58 39.99 -15.67
C CYS A 719 12.50 38.56 -15.11
N VAL A 720 11.39 37.83 -15.35
CA VAL A 720 11.24 36.43 -14.92
C VAL A 720 12.26 35.51 -15.58
N ILE A 721 12.56 35.71 -16.87
CA ILE A 721 13.55 34.92 -17.61
C ILE A 721 14.98 35.22 -17.11
N LEU A 722 15.31 36.49 -16.82
CA LEU A 722 16.61 36.89 -16.24
C LEU A 722 16.87 36.26 -14.86
N PHE A 723 15.82 36.11 -14.04
CA PHE A 723 15.94 35.52 -12.70
C PHE A 723 16.07 33.99 -12.70
N THR A 724 15.64 33.30 -13.76
CA THR A 724 15.56 31.82 -13.80
C THR A 724 16.63 31.16 -14.66
N HIS A 725 17.23 31.86 -15.62
CA HIS A 725 18.35 31.38 -16.42
C HIS A 725 19.34 32.50 -16.78
N THR A 726 20.64 32.19 -16.79
CA THR A 726 21.69 33.01 -17.42
C THR A 726 21.60 32.92 -18.95
N VAL A 727 20.58 33.55 -19.53
CA VAL A 727 20.42 33.67 -20.98
C VAL A 727 20.80 35.09 -21.40
N LYS A 728 21.94 35.24 -22.09
CA LYS A 728 22.49 36.51 -22.62
C LYS A 728 21.55 37.25 -23.60
N HIS A 729 20.44 36.65 -24.01
CA HIS A 729 19.45 37.27 -24.92
C HIS A 729 18.55 38.31 -24.24
N VAL A 730 18.52 38.36 -22.92
CA VAL A 730 17.53 39.15 -22.16
C VAL A 730 18.07 40.50 -21.65
N ASP A 731 19.40 40.65 -21.57
CA ASP A 731 20.07 41.90 -21.17
C ASP A 731 19.76 43.08 -22.11
N TYR A 732 19.54 42.81 -23.41
CA TYR A 732 19.21 43.83 -24.40
C TYR A 732 17.78 44.38 -24.24
N LEU A 733 16.82 43.55 -23.80
CA LEU A 733 15.43 43.96 -23.53
C LEU A 733 15.33 44.80 -22.26
N TYR A 734 16.06 44.41 -21.21
CA TYR A 734 16.10 45.15 -19.94
C TYR A 734 16.61 46.57 -20.16
N ILE A 735 17.70 46.74 -20.92
CA ILE A 735 18.28 48.07 -21.19
C ILE A 735 17.36 48.94 -22.05
N LYS A 736 16.63 48.38 -23.02
CA LYS A 736 15.83 49.17 -23.96
C LYS A 736 14.46 49.58 -23.42
N PHE A 737 13.83 48.75 -22.59
CA PHE A 737 12.52 49.05 -22.00
C PHE A 737 12.59 49.74 -20.63
N THR A 738 13.75 49.79 -19.96
CA THR A 738 13.94 50.65 -18.77
C THR A 738 14.14 52.12 -19.18
N VAL A 739 14.31 52.40 -20.48
CA VAL A 739 14.53 53.74 -21.06
C VAL A 739 13.26 54.32 -21.72
N LEU A 740 12.19 53.51 -21.86
CA LEU A 740 10.83 53.94 -22.19
C LEU A 740 10.03 54.11 -20.90
#